data_AF-A0AAN4PPE5-F1
#
_entry.id   AF-A0AAN4PPE5-F1
#
_cell.length_a   1.000
_cell.length_b   1.000
_cell.length_c   1.000
_cell.angle_alpha   90.00
_cell.angle_beta   90.00
_cell.angle_gamma   90.00
#
_symmetry.space_group_name_H-M   'P 1'
#
loop_
_entity.id
_entity.type
_entity.pdbx_description
1 polymer ?
#
loop_
_entity_poly.entity_id
_entity_poly.type
_entity_poly.pdbx_seq_one_letter_code
_entity_poly.pdbx_strand_id
1 'polypeptide(L)'
;MVAIYALSLALVLTVALAMPSPRDATAPSSADVTPLPSTASSSLETASSQLDQLANFAYNVTTDDISNNASTKRGSCSSSNLRIRRDWRAFSSSQKKAFIRSVRCLQQLPARTPSSVAAGAKTRYDDFVATHIQQTLSIHYTGTFLAWHRYFIYQFEQALRDECGYTGEYPYWNWPADAHSIETSPVFDGSDTSMSGNGAYVPNKGDIALTLGNYPIIYLPAGTGGGCVTSGPFVNYTVNLGPAGLSLPGGGMAVQPTPLDYNPRCLKRDLSTTILQRYSNATAVVKLLLDNKDIWDFQMAMQGVPGSGSIGVHGGGHYSMGGDPGRDVFVSPGDPAFWLHHGMIDRVWWIWQALDVKNRHTMVDIGYANGGPIAMQDLMITPSALLTSPHNMATYDALIIGSGPAGLSIALGLSRIHRRAAIFTKPGGAGFRNAGVPEMHNVLAQDTTPPTEFRRIATEQIKAYGTVDFLEAEIVAMKAYAQNGAADTFHVTAADGRTWQGRKLALAMGCIDVFPEIEGYAENWPQNIFQCLFCDGHERAHLPGGILTFPQPMYAHLAQMMHLLVTPTSGPITIFTDGPVAEDEAMKAAMEKVNALQCTVETRKVLRLVPVPPPDIGVRVVLEDGKEYKMGYLAHKPRTILAGLDMITQLGVEIEDDPILGQSVKVDRLFSTNIRGVFAAGDAATPLKVVANAMGSGSTVAAGIVQQLVADDMELVLAAQKTV
;
A
#
# COMPACT_ATOMS: atom_id res chain seq x y z
N MET A 1 -31.38 16.91 -92.40
CA MET A 1 -30.23 17.32 -91.56
C MET A 1 -30.81 17.95 -90.29
N VAL A 2 -30.28 17.61 -89.11
CA VAL A 2 -31.05 17.28 -87.88
C VAL A 2 -30.51 18.08 -86.67
N ALA A 3 -31.25 18.74 -85.76
CA ALA A 3 -32.68 18.96 -85.45
C ALA A 3 -33.36 18.07 -84.37
N ILE A 4 -34.22 18.72 -83.55
CA ILE A 4 -35.28 18.19 -82.66
C ILE A 4 -34.89 17.56 -81.29
N TYR A 5 -35.13 18.36 -80.24
CA TYR A 5 -35.75 18.11 -78.91
C TYR A 5 -35.53 16.83 -78.07
N ALA A 6 -35.09 17.05 -76.82
CA ALA A 6 -35.63 16.51 -75.54
C ALA A 6 -35.04 17.39 -74.41
N LEU A 7 -35.71 18.09 -73.48
CA LEU A 7 -37.04 18.05 -72.82
C LEU A 7 -37.17 17.07 -71.62
N SER A 8 -37.28 17.67 -70.42
CA SER A 8 -38.11 17.32 -69.24
C SER A 8 -37.95 16.01 -68.43
N LEU A 9 -37.55 16.15 -67.14
CA LEU A 9 -38.27 15.78 -65.86
C LEU A 9 -37.21 15.74 -64.72
N ALA A 10 -37.22 16.47 -63.59
CA ALA A 10 -38.23 16.96 -62.63
C ALA A 10 -38.55 16.00 -61.45
N LEU A 11 -37.88 16.21 -60.30
CA LEU A 11 -38.42 16.26 -58.91
C LEU A 11 -37.29 16.76 -57.96
N VAL A 12 -37.28 17.94 -57.28
CA VAL A 12 -38.18 18.56 -56.25
C VAL A 12 -37.83 18.08 -54.82
N LEU A 13 -37.60 18.90 -53.77
CA LEU A 13 -37.73 20.37 -53.47
C LEU A 13 -36.65 20.77 -52.37
N THR A 14 -35.81 21.81 -52.54
CA THR A 14 -35.81 23.17 -51.86
C THR A 14 -35.39 23.23 -50.35
N VAL A 15 -34.93 24.35 -49.73
CA VAL A 15 -35.01 25.82 -49.99
C VAL A 15 -33.70 26.58 -49.62
N ALA A 16 -33.35 27.57 -50.46
CA ALA A 16 -32.56 28.82 -50.30
C ALA A 16 -31.35 28.99 -49.33
N LEU A 17 -30.32 29.66 -49.89
CA LEU A 17 -29.22 30.35 -49.20
C LEU A 17 -29.60 31.78 -48.78
N ALA A 18 -29.08 32.25 -47.63
CA ALA A 18 -28.80 33.66 -47.37
C ALA A 18 -27.64 33.79 -46.36
N MET A 19 -26.50 34.35 -46.77
CA MET A 19 -25.39 34.70 -45.87
C MET A 19 -25.53 36.12 -45.33
N PRO A 20 -25.22 36.37 -44.05
CA PRO A 20 -24.79 37.68 -43.56
C PRO A 20 -23.28 37.75 -43.27
N SER A 21 -22.74 38.97 -43.30
CA SER A 21 -21.35 39.35 -42.96
C SER A 21 -20.93 38.99 -41.51
N PRO A 22 -19.61 39.01 -41.19
CA PRO A 22 -19.14 38.71 -39.84
C PRO A 22 -19.68 39.74 -38.84
N ARG A 23 -20.18 39.24 -37.71
CA ARG A 23 -20.59 40.04 -36.55
C ARG A 23 -19.71 39.67 -35.36
N ASP A 24 -19.54 40.66 -34.48
CA ASP A 24 -18.58 40.65 -33.39
C ASP A 24 -18.73 39.48 -32.41
N ALA A 25 -17.64 39.22 -31.69
CA ALA A 25 -17.59 38.22 -30.62
C ALA A 25 -18.53 38.62 -29.45
N THR A 26 -19.76 38.12 -29.48
CA THR A 26 -20.68 38.09 -28.33
C THR A 26 -20.92 36.64 -27.91
N ALA A 27 -20.71 36.34 -26.63
CA ALA A 27 -20.80 34.99 -26.08
C ALA A 27 -22.18 34.34 -26.34
N PRO A 28 -22.27 33.00 -26.47
CA PRO A 28 -23.54 32.32 -26.70
C PRO A 28 -24.52 32.55 -25.54
N SER A 29 -25.73 33.00 -25.87
CA SER A 29 -26.84 33.11 -24.91
C SER A 29 -27.31 31.73 -24.48
N SER A 30 -27.56 31.56 -23.18
CA SER A 30 -28.12 30.34 -22.58
C SER A 30 -29.51 29.99 -23.11
N ALA A 31 -29.62 28.90 -23.86
CA ALA A 31 -30.87 28.20 -24.16
C ALA A 31 -30.60 26.69 -24.33
N ASP A 32 -31.41 25.86 -23.67
CA ASP A 32 -31.46 24.39 -23.76
C ASP A 32 -30.15 23.59 -23.59
N VAL A 33 -29.42 23.88 -22.51
CA VAL A 33 -28.62 22.82 -21.86
C VAL A 33 -29.56 22.04 -20.93
N THR A 34 -30.02 20.86 -21.36
CA THR A 34 -30.66 19.91 -20.45
C THR A 34 -29.67 19.62 -19.31
N PRO A 35 -30.00 19.88 -18.04
CA PRO A 35 -29.04 19.70 -16.96
C PRO A 35 -28.63 18.22 -16.89
N LEU A 36 -27.32 17.98 -16.80
CA LEU A 36 -26.79 16.63 -16.67
C LEU A 36 -27.42 15.92 -15.45
N PRO A 37 -27.73 14.62 -15.55
CA PRO A 37 -28.31 13.89 -14.43
C PRO A 37 -27.33 13.89 -13.25
N SER A 38 -27.79 14.39 -12.10
CA SER A 38 -27.01 14.43 -10.86
C SER A 38 -27.13 13.15 -10.01
N THR A 39 -28.16 12.34 -10.28
CA THR A 39 -28.56 11.18 -9.48
C THR A 39 -28.97 10.03 -10.39
N ALA A 40 -28.49 8.82 -10.12
CA ALA A 40 -28.83 7.64 -10.90
C ALA A 40 -30.30 7.22 -10.72
N SER A 41 -31.00 6.92 -11.82
CA SER A 41 -32.36 6.38 -11.76
C SER A 41 -32.39 4.88 -11.46
N SER A 42 -33.36 4.45 -10.65
CA SER A 42 -33.69 3.03 -10.45
C SER A 42 -34.48 2.42 -11.60
N SER A 43 -35.03 3.23 -12.52
CA SER A 43 -35.61 2.76 -13.77
C SER A 43 -34.51 2.47 -14.78
N LEU A 44 -34.47 1.25 -15.32
CA LEU A 44 -33.47 0.84 -16.31
C LEU A 44 -33.54 1.64 -17.61
N GLU A 45 -34.75 2.01 -18.05
CA GLU A 45 -34.97 2.84 -19.26
C GLU A 45 -34.46 4.27 -19.05
N THR A 46 -34.81 4.88 -17.92
CA THR A 46 -34.31 6.21 -17.55
C THR A 46 -32.80 6.19 -17.37
N ALA A 47 -32.24 5.17 -16.70
CA ALA A 47 -30.81 5.02 -16.51
C ALA A 47 -30.07 4.80 -17.84
N SER A 48 -30.62 4.06 -18.80
CA SER A 48 -30.04 3.95 -20.14
C SER A 48 -29.96 5.33 -20.81
N SER A 49 -31.05 6.10 -20.73
CA SER A 49 -31.09 7.48 -21.25
C SER A 49 -30.09 8.41 -20.56
N GLN A 50 -29.90 8.27 -19.24
CA GLN A 50 -28.89 9.00 -18.47
C GLN A 50 -27.47 8.63 -18.91
N LEU A 51 -27.18 7.34 -19.14
CA LEU A 51 -25.87 6.89 -19.63
C LEU A 51 -25.52 7.48 -20.99
N ASP A 52 -26.50 7.57 -21.91
CA ASP A 52 -26.30 8.17 -23.23
C ASP A 52 -26.10 9.69 -23.15
N GLN A 53 -26.82 10.40 -22.27
CA GLN A 53 -26.59 11.83 -22.01
C GLN A 53 -25.16 12.09 -21.47
N LEU A 54 -24.71 11.30 -20.50
CA LEU A 54 -23.37 11.42 -19.92
C LEU A 54 -22.28 11.08 -20.96
N ALA A 55 -22.51 10.09 -21.82
CA ALA A 55 -21.60 9.74 -22.90
C ALA A 55 -21.51 10.81 -24.00
N ASN A 56 -22.64 11.42 -24.38
CA ASN A 56 -22.67 12.52 -25.35
C ASN A 56 -21.96 13.76 -24.81
N PHE A 57 -22.13 14.08 -23.52
CA PHE A 57 -21.38 15.14 -22.86
C PHE A 57 -19.87 14.86 -22.87
N ALA A 58 -19.46 13.65 -22.48
CA ALA A 58 -18.05 13.24 -22.49
C ALA A 58 -17.42 13.32 -23.89
N TYR A 59 -18.19 12.95 -24.92
CA TYR A 59 -17.80 13.08 -26.33
C TYR A 59 -17.52 14.54 -26.69
N ASN A 60 -18.47 15.44 -26.44
CA ASN A 60 -18.34 16.87 -26.75
C ASN A 60 -17.12 17.47 -26.02
N VAL A 61 -16.97 17.24 -24.71
CA VAL A 61 -15.82 17.70 -23.92
C VAL A 61 -14.48 17.24 -24.53
N THR A 62 -14.42 16.00 -25.04
CA THR A 62 -13.21 15.44 -25.63
C THR A 62 -12.92 16.04 -27.01
N THR A 63 -13.92 16.18 -27.87
CA THR A 63 -13.73 16.77 -29.21
C THR A 63 -13.45 18.26 -29.16
N ASP A 64 -14.00 18.96 -28.17
CA ASP A 64 -13.78 20.38 -27.96
C ASP A 64 -12.37 20.66 -27.42
N ASP A 65 -11.84 19.87 -26.47
CA ASP A 65 -10.42 20.01 -26.05
C ASP A 65 -9.47 19.79 -27.23
N ILE A 66 -9.69 18.74 -28.02
CA ILE A 66 -8.84 18.39 -29.17
C ILE A 66 -8.91 19.48 -30.26
N SER A 67 -10.08 20.07 -30.48
CA SER A 67 -10.25 21.13 -31.48
C SER A 67 -9.66 22.47 -31.01
N ASN A 68 -9.84 22.83 -29.73
CA ASN A 68 -9.39 24.10 -29.18
C ASN A 68 -7.88 24.13 -28.85
N ASN A 69 -7.26 23.01 -28.50
CA ASN A 69 -5.82 22.93 -28.18
C ASN A 69 -4.91 22.54 -29.37
N ALA A 70 -5.45 22.52 -30.59
CA ALA A 70 -4.72 22.12 -31.82
C ALA A 70 -3.49 22.99 -32.15
N SER A 71 -3.33 24.17 -31.52
CA SER A 71 -2.21 25.10 -31.75
C SER A 71 -1.23 25.23 -30.56
N THR A 72 -1.49 24.61 -29.41
CA THR A 72 -0.80 24.92 -28.14
C THR A 72 -0.08 23.75 -27.46
N LYS A 73 -0.50 22.51 -27.68
CA LYS A 73 0.16 21.31 -27.11
C LYS A 73 1.16 20.71 -28.13
N ARG A 74 2.39 20.39 -27.69
CA ARG A 74 3.40 19.62 -28.48
C ARG A 74 3.04 18.12 -28.61
N GLY A 75 1.76 17.80 -28.79
CA GLY A 75 1.25 16.44 -28.88
C GLY A 75 0.90 16.06 -30.32
N SER A 76 0.91 14.76 -30.63
CA SER A 76 0.57 14.23 -31.96
C SER A 76 -0.92 13.94 -32.17
N CYS A 77 -1.79 14.24 -31.19
CA CYS A 77 -3.23 14.00 -31.26
C CYS A 77 -3.97 15.22 -31.82
N SER A 78 -4.90 15.01 -32.75
CA SER A 78 -5.67 16.04 -33.46
C SER A 78 -7.02 15.49 -33.90
N SER A 79 -7.94 16.35 -34.33
CA SER A 79 -9.21 15.94 -34.95
C SER A 79 -9.01 15.05 -36.19
N SER A 80 -7.88 15.20 -36.91
CA SER A 80 -7.57 14.43 -38.13
C SER A 80 -7.13 12.98 -37.89
N ASN A 81 -6.68 12.64 -36.67
CA ASN A 81 -6.20 11.30 -36.32
C ASN A 81 -6.79 10.72 -35.04
N LEU A 82 -7.81 11.38 -34.47
CA LEU A 82 -8.64 10.85 -33.39
C LEU A 82 -9.36 9.58 -33.87
N ARG A 83 -9.10 8.46 -33.19
CA ARG A 83 -9.79 7.18 -33.43
C ARG A 83 -10.99 7.04 -32.51
N ILE A 84 -12.10 6.57 -33.06
CA ILE A 84 -13.34 6.33 -32.31
C ILE A 84 -13.41 4.85 -31.89
N ARG A 85 -13.85 4.61 -30.65
CA ARG A 85 -14.24 3.28 -30.14
C ARG A 85 -15.77 3.18 -30.14
N ARG A 86 -16.37 2.07 -30.57
CA ARG A 86 -17.84 1.94 -30.72
C ARG A 86 -18.41 0.67 -30.10
N ASP A 87 -19.70 0.71 -29.76
CA ASP A 87 -20.47 -0.45 -29.30
C ASP A 87 -20.45 -1.54 -30.38
N TRP A 88 -20.24 -2.80 -29.99
CA TRP A 88 -20.27 -3.93 -30.92
C TRP A 88 -21.57 -4.00 -31.75
N ARG A 89 -22.71 -3.53 -31.22
CA ARG A 89 -23.97 -3.41 -31.97
C ARG A 89 -23.85 -2.51 -33.21
N ALA A 90 -23.07 -1.44 -33.13
CA ALA A 90 -22.88 -0.48 -34.23
C ALA A 90 -22.00 -1.02 -35.38
N PHE A 91 -21.26 -2.11 -35.16
CA PHE A 91 -20.43 -2.72 -36.20
C PHE A 91 -21.32 -3.50 -37.19
N SER A 92 -21.18 -3.24 -38.49
CA SER A 92 -21.72 -4.12 -39.53
C SER A 92 -21.06 -5.51 -39.49
N SER A 93 -21.69 -6.53 -40.07
CA SER A 93 -21.17 -7.90 -40.08
C SER A 93 -19.76 -8.02 -40.70
N SER A 94 -19.40 -7.17 -41.67
CA SER A 94 -18.06 -7.14 -42.25
C SER A 94 -17.02 -6.53 -41.29
N GLN A 95 -17.38 -5.48 -40.56
CA GLN A 95 -16.53 -4.88 -39.51
C GLN A 95 -16.34 -5.86 -38.34
N LYS A 96 -17.41 -6.52 -37.87
CA LYS A 96 -17.33 -7.57 -36.85
C LYS A 96 -16.35 -8.66 -37.26
N LYS A 97 -16.51 -9.21 -38.48
CA LYS A 97 -15.62 -10.24 -39.03
C LYS A 97 -14.18 -9.75 -39.23
N ALA A 98 -13.95 -8.47 -39.52
CA ALA A 98 -12.59 -7.91 -39.61
C ALA A 98 -11.87 -7.90 -38.26
N PHE A 99 -12.55 -7.51 -37.17
CA PHE A 99 -11.99 -7.58 -35.82
C PHE A 99 -11.71 -9.04 -35.42
N ILE A 100 -12.69 -9.93 -35.59
CA ILE A 100 -12.57 -11.38 -35.30
C ILE A 100 -11.39 -12.03 -36.03
N ARG A 101 -11.22 -11.76 -37.33
CA ARG A 101 -10.07 -12.28 -38.10
C ARG A 101 -8.73 -11.78 -37.56
N SER A 102 -8.68 -10.52 -37.11
CA SER A 102 -7.45 -9.91 -36.57
C SER A 102 -7.08 -10.53 -35.22
N VAL A 103 -8.06 -10.77 -34.33
CA VAL A 103 -7.85 -11.52 -33.07
C VAL A 103 -7.36 -12.95 -33.35
N ARG A 104 -7.99 -13.64 -34.30
CA ARG A 104 -7.57 -14.99 -34.72
C ARG A 104 -6.18 -15.03 -35.37
N CYS A 105 -5.73 -13.94 -36.00
CA CYS A 105 -4.37 -13.79 -36.49
C CYS A 105 -3.35 -13.71 -35.32
N LEU A 106 -3.63 -12.97 -34.25
CA LEU A 106 -2.79 -12.99 -33.04
C LEU A 106 -2.75 -14.37 -32.37
N GLN A 107 -3.83 -15.16 -32.49
CA GLN A 107 -3.89 -16.57 -32.07
C GLN A 107 -3.18 -17.55 -33.03
N GLN A 108 -2.47 -17.06 -34.05
CA GLN A 108 -1.71 -17.86 -35.02
C GLN A 108 -0.26 -17.39 -35.17
N LEU A 109 0.01 -16.09 -35.05
CA LEU A 109 1.37 -15.56 -35.00
C LEU A 109 2.12 -16.11 -33.78
N PRO A 110 3.43 -16.42 -33.87
CA PRO A 110 4.19 -17.03 -32.79
C PRO A 110 4.39 -16.07 -31.60
N ALA A 111 4.43 -16.63 -30.39
CA ALA A 111 4.76 -15.88 -29.17
C ALA A 111 6.14 -15.21 -29.25
N ARG A 112 6.26 -14.02 -28.64
CA ARG A 112 7.50 -13.26 -28.48
C ARG A 112 8.14 -13.47 -27.10
N THR A 113 7.35 -13.85 -26.11
CA THR A 113 7.83 -14.12 -24.75
C THR A 113 8.82 -15.29 -24.76
N PRO A 114 10.01 -15.17 -24.17
CA PRO A 114 10.94 -16.29 -24.08
C PRO A 114 10.30 -17.49 -23.39
N SER A 115 10.56 -18.70 -23.89
CA SER A 115 10.04 -19.95 -23.32
C SER A 115 10.53 -20.22 -21.89
N SER A 116 11.63 -19.58 -21.47
CA SER A 116 12.11 -19.56 -20.08
C SER A 116 11.29 -18.65 -19.14
N VAL A 117 10.41 -17.80 -19.69
CA VAL A 117 9.54 -16.87 -18.96
C VAL A 117 8.08 -17.37 -18.97
N ALA A 118 7.61 -17.90 -20.09
CA ALA A 118 6.31 -18.55 -20.20
C ALA A 118 6.37 -19.73 -21.20
N ALA A 119 6.68 -20.93 -20.71
CA ALA A 119 6.84 -22.12 -21.55
C ALA A 119 5.56 -22.52 -22.32
N GLY A 120 4.39 -22.17 -21.77
CA GLY A 120 3.08 -22.38 -22.37
C GLY A 120 2.67 -21.38 -23.44
N ALA A 121 3.32 -20.21 -23.54
CA ALA A 121 2.99 -19.22 -24.56
C ALA A 121 3.38 -19.74 -25.95
N LYS A 122 2.41 -19.92 -26.86
CA LYS A 122 2.64 -20.38 -28.24
C LYS A 122 2.36 -19.29 -29.26
N THR A 123 1.46 -18.37 -28.95
CA THR A 123 0.93 -17.36 -29.86
C THR A 123 1.17 -15.93 -29.36
N ARG A 124 1.08 -14.94 -30.26
CA ARG A 124 1.07 -13.51 -29.88
C ARG A 124 -0.06 -13.17 -28.92
N TYR A 125 -1.19 -13.86 -29.03
CA TYR A 125 -2.30 -13.76 -28.09
C TYR A 125 -1.90 -14.24 -26.69
N ASP A 126 -1.17 -15.36 -26.58
CA ASP A 126 -0.68 -15.88 -25.29
C ASP A 126 0.30 -14.93 -24.62
N ASP A 127 1.08 -14.11 -25.35
CA ASP A 127 1.94 -13.10 -24.73
C ASP A 127 1.14 -12.10 -23.88
N PHE A 128 -0.04 -11.70 -24.35
CA PHE A 128 -0.95 -10.83 -23.59
C PHE A 128 -1.54 -11.55 -22.38
N VAL A 129 -1.92 -12.83 -22.52
CA VAL A 129 -2.42 -13.64 -21.40
C VAL A 129 -1.31 -13.84 -20.35
N ALA A 130 -0.08 -14.14 -20.77
CA ALA A 130 1.07 -14.36 -19.88
C ALA A 130 1.42 -13.10 -19.07
N THR A 131 1.52 -11.93 -19.71
CA THR A 131 1.82 -10.69 -18.97
C THR A 131 0.70 -10.29 -18.00
N HIS A 132 -0.55 -10.65 -18.28
CA HIS A 132 -1.66 -10.42 -17.36
C HIS A 132 -1.57 -11.35 -16.16
N ILE A 133 -1.35 -12.67 -16.36
CA ILE A 133 -1.10 -13.64 -15.28
C ILE A 133 0.03 -13.16 -14.37
N GLN A 134 1.17 -12.76 -14.95
CA GLN A 134 2.35 -12.30 -14.21
C GLN A 134 2.10 -11.04 -13.37
N GLN A 135 1.28 -10.10 -13.85
CA GLN A 135 1.09 -8.80 -13.22
C GLN A 135 -0.23 -8.68 -12.43
N THR A 136 -1.10 -9.70 -12.45
CA THR A 136 -2.47 -9.66 -11.89
C THR A 136 -2.55 -9.05 -10.49
N LEU A 137 -1.62 -9.40 -9.61
CA LEU A 137 -1.59 -8.94 -8.21
C LEU A 137 -1.20 -7.45 -8.05
N SER A 138 -0.54 -6.87 -9.05
CA SER A 138 -0.14 -5.45 -9.11
C SER A 138 -1.03 -4.58 -10.00
N ILE A 139 -2.04 -5.15 -10.66
CA ILE A 139 -2.90 -4.45 -11.63
C ILE A 139 -4.40 -4.52 -11.29
N HIS A 140 -4.79 -5.21 -10.21
CA HIS A 140 -6.15 -5.25 -9.68
C HIS A 140 -6.17 -4.74 -8.24
N TYR A 141 -7.18 -3.94 -7.91
CA TYR A 141 -7.31 -3.17 -6.66
C TYR A 141 -6.06 -2.34 -6.34
N THR A 142 -5.53 -1.68 -7.37
CA THR A 142 -4.37 -0.78 -7.29
C THR A 142 -4.70 0.53 -8.00
N GLY A 143 -4.02 1.63 -7.63
CA GLY A 143 -4.13 2.91 -8.36
C GLY A 143 -3.69 2.83 -9.83
N THR A 144 -2.99 1.76 -10.22
CA THR A 144 -2.65 1.44 -11.60
C THR A 144 -3.73 0.70 -12.38
N PHE A 145 -4.77 0.13 -11.75
CA PHE A 145 -5.77 -0.74 -12.40
C PHE A 145 -6.34 -0.14 -13.70
N LEU A 146 -6.91 1.06 -13.62
CA LEU A 146 -7.58 1.71 -14.75
C LEU A 146 -6.59 2.08 -15.87
N ALA A 147 -5.45 2.68 -15.49
CA ALA A 147 -4.43 3.13 -16.45
C ALA A 147 -3.72 1.96 -17.14
N TRP A 148 -3.37 0.91 -16.38
CA TRP A 148 -2.74 -0.30 -16.91
C TRP A 148 -3.67 -1.00 -17.89
N HIS A 149 -4.96 -1.17 -17.56
CA HIS A 149 -5.91 -1.81 -18.47
C HIS A 149 -6.20 -0.97 -19.73
N ARG A 150 -6.29 0.37 -19.61
CA ARG A 150 -6.35 1.29 -20.77
C ARG A 150 -5.15 1.11 -21.70
N TYR A 151 -3.94 0.99 -21.14
CA TYR A 151 -2.72 0.76 -21.93
C TYR A 151 -2.67 -0.65 -22.52
N PHE A 152 -3.08 -1.68 -21.77
CA PHE A 152 -3.11 -3.08 -22.18
C PHE A 152 -4.03 -3.28 -23.40
N ILE A 153 -5.26 -2.76 -23.38
CA ILE A 153 -6.16 -2.83 -24.53
C ILE A 153 -5.71 -1.96 -25.70
N TYR A 154 -5.00 -0.85 -25.44
CA TYR A 154 -4.38 -0.03 -26.48
C TYR A 154 -3.21 -0.75 -27.17
N GLN A 155 -2.37 -1.49 -26.43
CA GLN A 155 -1.29 -2.29 -26.99
C GLN A 155 -1.82 -3.54 -27.72
N PHE A 156 -2.90 -4.15 -27.24
CA PHE A 156 -3.62 -5.17 -28.00
C PHE A 156 -4.20 -4.59 -29.31
N GLU A 157 -4.80 -3.40 -29.26
CA GLU A 157 -5.22 -2.67 -30.46
C GLU A 157 -4.04 -2.46 -31.43
N GLN A 158 -2.87 -2.01 -30.96
CA GLN A 158 -1.72 -1.81 -31.86
C GLN A 158 -1.23 -3.14 -32.45
N ALA A 159 -1.20 -4.24 -31.68
CA ALA A 159 -0.86 -5.56 -32.22
C ALA A 159 -1.84 -6.02 -33.32
N LEU A 160 -3.15 -5.78 -33.16
CA LEU A 160 -4.14 -6.05 -34.22
C LEU A 160 -3.86 -5.22 -35.48
N ARG A 161 -3.46 -3.94 -35.33
CA ARG A 161 -3.19 -3.02 -36.45
C ARG A 161 -1.89 -3.37 -37.17
N ASP A 162 -0.80 -3.49 -36.41
CA ASP A 162 0.57 -3.54 -36.91
C ASP A 162 0.99 -4.96 -37.31
N GLU A 163 0.49 -6.00 -36.63
CA GLU A 163 0.84 -7.40 -36.90
C GLU A 163 -0.23 -8.13 -37.73
N CYS A 164 -1.49 -7.69 -37.65
CA CYS A 164 -2.64 -8.35 -38.30
C CYS A 164 -3.43 -7.45 -39.28
N GLY A 165 -2.95 -6.24 -39.56
CA GLY A 165 -3.52 -5.36 -40.60
C GLY A 165 -4.90 -4.78 -40.28
N TYR A 166 -5.30 -4.72 -39.02
CA TYR A 166 -6.62 -4.23 -38.64
C TYR A 166 -6.77 -2.72 -38.87
N THR A 167 -7.68 -2.31 -39.75
CA THR A 167 -7.94 -0.88 -40.03
C THR A 167 -9.21 -0.35 -39.38
N GLY A 168 -10.01 -1.20 -38.74
CA GLY A 168 -11.29 -0.82 -38.14
C GLY A 168 -11.17 -0.07 -36.80
N GLU A 169 -12.32 0.17 -36.20
CA GLU A 169 -12.47 0.82 -34.88
C GLU A 169 -12.34 -0.21 -33.75
N TYR A 170 -11.97 0.23 -32.53
CA TYR A 170 -11.90 -0.69 -31.39
C TYR A 170 -13.31 -0.91 -30.80
N PRO A 171 -13.76 -2.15 -30.58
CA PRO A 171 -15.10 -2.44 -30.09
C PRO A 171 -15.19 -2.41 -28.55
N TYR A 172 -16.36 -2.07 -28.03
CA TYR A 172 -16.71 -2.29 -26.62
C TYR A 172 -18.04 -3.06 -26.46
N TRP A 173 -18.18 -3.76 -25.33
CA TRP A 173 -19.40 -4.49 -24.97
C TRP A 173 -20.21 -3.69 -23.92
N ASN A 174 -21.32 -3.12 -24.38
CA ASN A 174 -22.25 -2.37 -23.54
C ASN A 174 -23.19 -3.32 -22.78
N TRP A 175 -22.78 -3.70 -21.55
CA TRP A 175 -23.49 -4.64 -20.67
C TRP A 175 -24.96 -4.28 -20.40
N PRO A 176 -25.33 -3.01 -20.10
CA PRO A 176 -26.71 -2.61 -19.85
C PRO A 176 -27.73 -3.11 -20.88
N ALA A 177 -27.37 -3.10 -22.16
CA ALA A 177 -28.26 -3.52 -23.24
C ALA A 177 -28.40 -5.05 -23.39
N ASP A 178 -27.51 -5.85 -22.77
CA ASP A 178 -27.61 -7.32 -22.70
C ASP A 178 -28.05 -7.83 -21.32
N ALA A 179 -28.27 -6.95 -20.35
CA ALA A 179 -28.71 -7.37 -19.00
C ALA A 179 -30.07 -8.08 -19.01
N HIS A 180 -30.86 -7.98 -20.08
CA HIS A 180 -32.12 -8.74 -20.23
C HIS A 180 -31.88 -10.21 -20.66
N SER A 181 -30.88 -10.47 -21.50
CA SER A 181 -30.35 -11.80 -21.82
C SER A 181 -28.95 -11.66 -22.42
N ILE A 182 -27.95 -12.33 -21.82
CA ILE A 182 -26.60 -12.39 -22.37
C ILE A 182 -26.52 -13.33 -23.58
N GLU A 183 -27.37 -14.36 -23.63
CA GLU A 183 -27.42 -15.35 -24.71
C GLU A 183 -27.88 -14.75 -26.06
N THR A 184 -28.63 -13.65 -26.04
CA THR A 184 -29.01 -12.89 -27.25
C THR A 184 -28.05 -11.75 -27.60
N SER A 185 -27.00 -11.53 -26.79
CA SER A 185 -25.99 -10.51 -27.05
C SER A 185 -25.26 -10.77 -28.37
N PRO A 186 -25.05 -9.80 -29.26
CA PRO A 186 -24.23 -9.99 -30.45
C PRO A 186 -22.75 -10.26 -30.15
N VAL A 187 -22.32 -10.16 -28.87
CA VAL A 187 -21.02 -10.62 -28.41
C VAL A 187 -21.00 -12.13 -28.14
N PHE A 188 -22.14 -12.73 -27.75
CA PHE A 188 -22.24 -14.10 -27.23
C PHE A 188 -23.34 -14.98 -27.90
N ASP A 189 -23.98 -14.52 -28.97
CA ASP A 189 -25.06 -15.23 -29.68
C ASP A 189 -24.60 -16.52 -30.42
N GLY A 190 -23.29 -16.79 -30.44
CA GLY A 190 -22.71 -17.96 -31.13
C GLY A 190 -22.70 -17.88 -32.66
N SER A 191 -23.12 -16.75 -33.25
CA SER A 191 -23.03 -16.49 -34.68
C SER A 191 -21.58 -16.42 -35.16
N ASP A 192 -21.38 -16.40 -36.48
CA ASP A 192 -20.07 -16.12 -37.08
C ASP A 192 -19.61 -14.65 -36.93
N THR A 193 -20.39 -13.84 -36.21
CA THR A 193 -20.06 -12.47 -35.79
C THR A 193 -19.96 -12.27 -34.27
N SER A 194 -19.99 -13.36 -33.49
CA SER A 194 -19.78 -13.34 -32.03
C SER A 194 -18.31 -13.50 -31.62
N MET A 195 -18.02 -13.34 -30.33
CA MET A 195 -16.81 -13.86 -29.68
C MET A 195 -16.96 -15.34 -29.31
N SER A 196 -17.62 -16.14 -30.17
CA SER A 196 -18.22 -17.45 -29.84
C SER A 196 -19.36 -17.38 -28.82
N GLY A 197 -20.14 -18.47 -28.75
CA GLY A 197 -21.36 -18.53 -27.97
C GLY A 197 -21.18 -18.98 -26.51
N ASN A 198 -22.24 -19.59 -25.98
CA ASN A 198 -22.23 -20.30 -24.70
C ASN A 198 -21.44 -21.62 -24.78
N GLY A 199 -21.08 -22.15 -23.61
CA GLY A 199 -20.53 -23.50 -23.48
C GLY A 199 -21.60 -24.58 -23.60
N ALA A 200 -21.17 -25.81 -23.86
CA ALA A 200 -22.04 -26.99 -23.80
C ALA A 200 -22.70 -27.08 -22.41
N TYR A 201 -23.99 -27.38 -22.36
CA TYR A 201 -24.74 -27.41 -21.11
C TYR A 201 -24.24 -28.53 -20.18
N VAL A 202 -23.96 -28.17 -18.92
CA VAL A 202 -23.63 -29.10 -17.85
C VAL A 202 -24.75 -29.02 -16.79
N PRO A 203 -25.50 -30.11 -16.52
CA PRO A 203 -26.60 -30.11 -15.56
C PRO A 203 -26.09 -30.07 -14.11
N ASN A 204 -26.97 -29.69 -13.18
CA ASN A 204 -26.79 -29.82 -11.73
C ASN A 204 -25.52 -29.18 -11.15
N LYS A 205 -25.02 -28.11 -11.77
CA LYS A 205 -23.95 -27.27 -11.23
C LYS A 205 -24.42 -26.57 -9.94
N GLY A 206 -23.60 -26.58 -8.90
CA GLY A 206 -23.77 -25.67 -7.77
C GLY A 206 -23.35 -24.24 -8.10
N ASP A 207 -23.77 -23.29 -7.26
CA ASP A 207 -23.38 -21.88 -7.37
C ASP A 207 -21.86 -21.68 -7.31
N ILE A 208 -21.40 -20.55 -7.85
CA ILE A 208 -20.01 -20.11 -7.72
C ILE A 208 -19.86 -19.40 -6.39
N ALA A 209 -19.03 -19.93 -5.50
CA ALA A 209 -18.68 -19.31 -4.24
C ALA A 209 -17.44 -18.42 -4.43
N LEU A 210 -17.63 -17.11 -4.60
CA LEU A 210 -16.50 -16.18 -4.69
C LEU A 210 -15.99 -15.80 -3.30
N THR A 211 -14.70 -16.02 -3.10
CA THR A 211 -13.94 -15.62 -1.91
C THR A 211 -12.97 -14.50 -2.29
N LEU A 212 -12.85 -13.53 -1.39
CA LEU A 212 -11.95 -12.39 -1.53
C LEU A 212 -11.53 -12.01 -0.11
N GLY A 213 -10.26 -12.23 0.23
CA GLY A 213 -9.75 -12.16 1.60
C GLY A 213 -10.58 -13.01 2.57
N ASN A 214 -10.76 -12.49 3.80
CA ASN A 214 -11.62 -13.09 4.83
C ASN A 214 -13.07 -12.54 4.80
N TYR A 215 -13.51 -11.92 3.70
CA TYR A 215 -14.85 -11.35 3.59
C TYR A 215 -15.92 -12.43 3.35
N PRO A 216 -17.22 -12.15 3.66
CA PRO A 216 -18.31 -13.09 3.39
C PRO A 216 -18.37 -13.53 1.92
N ILE A 217 -18.62 -14.82 1.71
CA ILE A 217 -18.69 -15.44 0.38
C ILE A 217 -19.81 -14.81 -0.44
N ILE A 218 -19.50 -14.40 -1.68
CA ILE A 218 -20.50 -13.95 -2.64
C ILE A 218 -20.93 -15.15 -3.50
N TYR A 219 -22.17 -15.59 -3.34
CA TYR A 219 -22.75 -16.65 -4.15
C TYR A 219 -23.32 -16.09 -5.46
N LEU A 220 -22.82 -16.62 -6.58
CA LEU A 220 -23.30 -16.32 -7.92
C LEU A 220 -23.96 -17.55 -8.55
N PRO A 221 -25.14 -17.42 -9.18
CA PRO A 221 -25.81 -18.55 -9.81
C PRO A 221 -24.99 -19.09 -10.99
N ALA A 222 -24.94 -20.42 -11.10
CA ALA A 222 -24.39 -21.08 -12.28
C ALA A 222 -25.19 -20.69 -13.54
N GLY A 223 -24.51 -20.65 -14.69
CA GLY A 223 -25.09 -20.20 -15.94
C GLY A 223 -25.83 -21.28 -16.74
N THR A 224 -26.10 -20.99 -18.00
CA THR A 224 -26.82 -21.85 -18.95
C THR A 224 -25.89 -22.78 -19.78
N GLY A 225 -24.57 -22.78 -19.52
CA GLY A 225 -23.56 -23.56 -20.25
C GLY A 225 -22.75 -24.49 -19.34
N GLY A 226 -21.42 -24.35 -19.33
CA GLY A 226 -20.48 -25.04 -18.43
C GLY A 226 -19.29 -25.70 -19.13
N GLY A 227 -19.50 -26.26 -20.32
CA GLY A 227 -18.49 -26.94 -21.14
C GLY A 227 -17.78 -26.03 -22.15
N CYS A 228 -17.08 -26.64 -23.10
CA CYS A 228 -16.46 -25.93 -24.23
C CYS A 228 -17.50 -25.11 -25.01
N VAL A 229 -17.13 -23.94 -25.54
CA VAL A 229 -17.99 -23.17 -26.46
C VAL A 229 -18.46 -24.04 -27.63
N THR A 230 -19.74 -23.95 -28.00
CA THR A 230 -20.35 -24.88 -28.99
C THR A 230 -20.34 -24.36 -30.42
N SER A 231 -20.18 -23.05 -30.62
CA SER A 231 -20.35 -22.38 -31.91
C SER A 231 -19.54 -21.08 -32.01
N GLY A 232 -19.53 -20.49 -33.21
CA GLY A 232 -18.88 -19.22 -33.51
C GLY A 232 -17.37 -19.31 -33.78
N PRO A 233 -16.70 -18.16 -33.99
CA PRO A 233 -15.37 -18.12 -34.60
C PRO A 233 -14.22 -18.69 -33.75
N PHE A 234 -14.44 -18.89 -32.45
CA PHE A 234 -13.45 -19.34 -31.48
C PHE A 234 -13.75 -20.76 -30.95
N VAL A 235 -14.65 -21.52 -31.61
CA VAL A 235 -14.97 -22.91 -31.23
C VAL A 235 -13.75 -23.84 -31.18
N ASN A 236 -12.77 -23.60 -32.07
CA ASN A 236 -11.51 -24.35 -32.16
C ASN A 236 -10.31 -23.56 -31.60
N TYR A 237 -10.53 -22.48 -30.85
CA TYR A 237 -9.44 -21.76 -30.18
C TYR A 237 -8.99 -22.50 -28.92
N THR A 238 -7.68 -22.55 -28.72
CA THR A 238 -7.04 -23.24 -27.60
C THR A 238 -6.53 -22.22 -26.59
N VAL A 239 -7.03 -22.30 -25.36
CA VAL A 239 -6.49 -21.58 -24.20
C VAL A 239 -5.25 -22.37 -23.75
N ASN A 240 -4.06 -21.77 -23.85
CA ASN A 240 -2.79 -22.47 -23.61
C ASN A 240 -2.23 -22.33 -22.18
N LEU A 241 -2.70 -21.34 -21.41
CA LEU A 241 -2.16 -20.95 -20.10
C LEU A 241 -3.18 -21.13 -18.97
N GLY A 242 -2.70 -21.14 -17.73
CA GLY A 242 -3.51 -21.35 -16.51
C GLY A 242 -4.13 -22.75 -16.41
N PRO A 243 -5.10 -22.97 -15.50
CA PRO A 243 -5.69 -21.98 -14.60
C PRO A 243 -4.74 -21.56 -13.46
N ALA A 244 -4.90 -20.34 -12.98
CA ALA A 244 -4.14 -19.77 -11.85
C ALA A 244 -5.04 -19.37 -10.67
N GLY A 245 -6.34 -19.21 -10.89
CA GLY A 245 -7.32 -18.78 -9.89
C GLY A 245 -8.77 -19.05 -10.31
N LEU A 246 -9.03 -20.19 -10.94
CA LEU A 246 -10.30 -20.48 -11.61
C LEU A 246 -11.37 -20.95 -10.60
N SER A 247 -12.37 -20.10 -10.33
CA SER A 247 -13.49 -20.44 -9.42
C SER A 247 -14.42 -21.49 -10.04
N LEU A 248 -14.75 -22.55 -9.27
CA LEU A 248 -15.52 -23.71 -9.76
C LEU A 248 -17.00 -23.71 -9.30
N PRO A 249 -17.92 -24.33 -10.08
CA PRO A 249 -19.29 -24.60 -9.63
C PRO A 249 -19.36 -25.55 -8.44
N GLY A 250 -20.15 -25.18 -7.42
CA GLY A 250 -20.19 -25.87 -6.13
C GLY A 250 -19.13 -25.37 -5.13
N GLY A 251 -18.31 -24.38 -5.52
CA GLY A 251 -17.22 -23.84 -4.72
C GLY A 251 -15.87 -24.52 -4.98
N GLY A 252 -14.83 -23.98 -4.34
CA GLY A 252 -13.44 -24.34 -4.61
C GLY A 252 -12.84 -23.63 -5.83
N MET A 253 -11.54 -23.82 -6.02
CA MET A 253 -10.75 -23.13 -7.03
C MET A 253 -9.75 -24.09 -7.67
N ALA A 254 -9.65 -24.08 -9.00
CA ALA A 254 -8.61 -24.79 -9.73
C ALA A 254 -7.41 -23.86 -9.95
N VAL A 255 -6.23 -24.32 -9.54
CA VAL A 255 -4.96 -23.60 -9.68
C VAL A 255 -3.88 -24.61 -10.08
N GLN A 256 -3.08 -24.28 -11.09
CA GLN A 256 -1.86 -25.01 -11.40
C GLN A 256 -0.66 -24.31 -10.73
N PRO A 257 0.34 -25.06 -10.20
CA PRO A 257 1.52 -24.46 -9.58
C PRO A 257 2.32 -23.55 -10.53
N THR A 258 2.32 -23.89 -11.82
CA THR A 258 3.03 -23.18 -12.89
C THR A 258 2.04 -22.74 -13.97
N PRO A 259 1.20 -21.71 -13.73
CA PRO A 259 0.14 -21.30 -14.67
C PRO A 259 0.66 -20.70 -15.99
N LEU A 260 1.97 -20.56 -16.14
CA LEU A 260 2.65 -20.15 -17.37
C LEU A 260 3.18 -21.34 -18.20
N ASP A 261 3.00 -22.58 -17.74
CA ASP A 261 3.30 -23.80 -18.49
C ASP A 261 2.21 -24.13 -19.51
N TYR A 262 2.50 -25.10 -20.39
CA TYR A 262 1.64 -25.44 -21.51
C TYR A 262 0.48 -26.36 -21.08
N ASN A 263 -0.72 -25.79 -20.97
CA ASN A 263 -1.96 -26.50 -20.63
C ASN A 263 -3.08 -26.24 -21.66
N PRO A 264 -2.94 -26.77 -22.90
CA PRO A 264 -3.86 -26.52 -24.01
C PRO A 264 -5.24 -27.14 -23.76
N ARG A 265 -6.29 -26.31 -23.78
CA ARG A 265 -7.68 -26.73 -23.61
C ARG A 265 -8.65 -25.83 -24.38
N CYS A 266 -9.91 -26.28 -24.52
CA CYS A 266 -10.95 -25.46 -25.13
C CYS A 266 -11.30 -24.24 -24.26
N LEU A 267 -11.69 -23.13 -24.89
CA LEU A 267 -12.43 -22.06 -24.22
C LEU A 267 -13.77 -22.62 -23.71
N LYS A 268 -14.08 -22.42 -22.42
CA LYS A 268 -15.38 -22.78 -21.82
C LYS A 268 -16.14 -21.54 -21.44
N ARG A 269 -17.46 -21.55 -21.60
CA ARG A 269 -18.36 -20.51 -21.07
C ARG A 269 -19.53 -21.10 -20.32
N ASP A 270 -20.09 -20.30 -19.43
CA ASP A 270 -21.25 -20.64 -18.65
C ASP A 270 -22.07 -19.38 -18.42
N LEU A 271 -22.67 -18.90 -19.52
CA LEU A 271 -23.26 -17.57 -19.60
C LEU A 271 -24.36 -17.39 -18.55
N SER A 272 -24.36 -16.26 -17.84
CA SER A 272 -25.27 -16.00 -16.72
C SER A 272 -25.85 -14.58 -16.77
N THR A 273 -27.04 -14.47 -17.39
CA THR A 273 -27.86 -13.25 -17.43
C THR A 273 -28.08 -12.66 -16.04
N THR A 274 -28.31 -13.49 -15.02
CA THR A 274 -28.57 -13.05 -13.63
C THR A 274 -27.40 -12.27 -13.02
N ILE A 275 -26.17 -12.57 -13.40
CA ILE A 275 -24.98 -11.83 -12.93
C ILE A 275 -24.96 -10.43 -13.55
N LEU A 276 -25.23 -10.29 -14.85
CA LEU A 276 -25.36 -8.97 -15.50
C LEU A 276 -26.50 -8.13 -14.90
N GLN A 277 -27.66 -8.75 -14.67
CA GLN A 277 -28.81 -8.10 -14.04
C GLN A 277 -28.47 -7.50 -12.68
N ARG A 278 -27.66 -8.21 -11.90
CA ARG A 278 -27.30 -7.79 -10.54
C ARG A 278 -26.23 -6.69 -10.51
N TYR A 279 -25.21 -6.74 -11.39
CA TYR A 279 -24.02 -5.90 -11.25
C TYR A 279 -23.69 -4.98 -12.44
N SER A 280 -24.27 -5.19 -13.62
CA SER A 280 -23.86 -4.52 -14.87
C SER A 280 -25.02 -3.96 -15.69
N ASN A 281 -26.21 -3.81 -15.09
CA ASN A 281 -27.37 -3.16 -15.71
C ASN A 281 -27.18 -1.62 -15.83
N ALA A 282 -28.11 -0.93 -16.51
CA ALA A 282 -28.04 0.52 -16.74
C ALA A 282 -27.92 1.33 -15.44
N THR A 283 -28.75 1.03 -14.44
CA THR A 283 -28.72 1.68 -13.11
C THR A 283 -27.37 1.49 -12.42
N ALA A 284 -26.78 0.30 -12.47
CA ALA A 284 -25.48 0.03 -11.87
C ALA A 284 -24.36 0.87 -12.51
N VAL A 285 -24.34 0.99 -13.84
CA VAL A 285 -23.36 1.81 -14.57
C VAL A 285 -23.55 3.31 -14.29
N VAL A 286 -24.79 3.81 -14.27
CA VAL A 286 -25.04 5.24 -13.97
C VAL A 286 -24.75 5.56 -12.50
N LYS A 287 -25.06 4.66 -11.57
CA LYS A 287 -24.69 4.79 -10.15
C LYS A 287 -23.16 4.90 -10.01
N LEU A 288 -22.41 4.05 -10.71
CA LEU A 288 -20.95 4.12 -10.74
C LEU A 288 -20.43 5.48 -11.26
N LEU A 289 -21.05 6.04 -12.31
CA LEU A 289 -20.66 7.34 -12.88
C LEU A 289 -21.00 8.54 -11.97
N LEU A 290 -22.17 8.52 -11.32
CA LEU A 290 -22.73 9.70 -10.65
C LEU A 290 -22.45 9.75 -9.16
N ASP A 291 -22.45 8.61 -8.45
CA ASP A 291 -22.34 8.62 -6.98
C ASP A 291 -20.89 8.81 -6.52
N ASN A 292 -19.92 8.24 -7.25
CA ASN A 292 -18.50 8.28 -6.89
C ASN A 292 -17.85 9.59 -7.34
N LYS A 293 -17.30 10.36 -6.40
CA LYS A 293 -16.81 11.72 -6.68
C LYS A 293 -15.30 11.79 -6.95
N ASP A 294 -14.52 10.98 -6.27
CA ASP A 294 -13.08 10.78 -6.46
C ASP A 294 -12.74 9.42 -7.11
N ILE A 295 -11.45 9.24 -7.40
CA ILE A 295 -10.91 8.08 -8.12
C ILE A 295 -10.90 6.80 -7.27
N TRP A 296 -10.80 6.89 -5.95
CA TRP A 296 -10.78 5.74 -5.05
C TRP A 296 -12.15 5.08 -5.01
N ASP A 297 -13.19 5.85 -4.66
CA ASP A 297 -14.57 5.36 -4.64
C ASP A 297 -14.97 4.81 -6.02
N PHE A 298 -14.59 5.49 -7.10
CA PHE A 298 -14.88 5.05 -8.46
C PHE A 298 -14.22 3.71 -8.81
N GLN A 299 -12.91 3.55 -8.59
CA GLN A 299 -12.21 2.31 -8.94
C GLN A 299 -12.62 1.14 -8.03
N MET A 300 -12.91 1.41 -6.75
CA MET A 300 -13.34 0.39 -5.80
C MET A 300 -14.79 -0.05 -6.06
N ALA A 301 -15.71 0.87 -6.35
CA ALA A 301 -17.07 0.53 -6.77
C ALA A 301 -17.11 -0.21 -8.13
N MET A 302 -16.20 0.12 -9.05
CA MET A 302 -16.09 -0.57 -10.34
C MET A 302 -15.64 -2.03 -10.19
N GLN A 303 -14.66 -2.30 -9.33
CA GLN A 303 -14.09 -3.64 -9.09
C GLN A 303 -14.92 -4.46 -8.08
N GLY A 304 -15.74 -3.79 -7.26
CA GLY A 304 -16.51 -4.37 -6.18
C GLY A 304 -15.82 -4.17 -4.84
N VAL A 305 -16.37 -3.32 -3.98
CA VAL A 305 -15.77 -3.03 -2.66
C VAL A 305 -15.74 -4.32 -1.83
N PRO A 306 -14.57 -4.81 -1.38
CA PRO A 306 -14.47 -6.04 -0.60
C PRO A 306 -15.36 -5.99 0.65
N GLY A 307 -16.12 -7.06 0.90
CA GLY A 307 -17.11 -7.13 1.99
C GLY A 307 -18.48 -6.51 1.70
N SER A 308 -18.67 -5.76 0.61
CA SER A 308 -19.97 -5.14 0.27
C SER A 308 -21.03 -6.10 -0.27
N GLY A 309 -20.66 -7.34 -0.61
CA GLY A 309 -21.51 -8.27 -1.36
C GLY A 309 -21.63 -7.95 -2.86
N SER A 310 -20.94 -6.91 -3.35
CA SER A 310 -20.87 -6.54 -4.77
C SER A 310 -19.51 -6.84 -5.38
N ILE A 311 -19.53 -7.31 -6.63
CA ILE A 311 -18.34 -7.51 -7.49
C ILE A 311 -18.17 -6.41 -8.54
N GLY A 312 -18.96 -5.33 -8.44
CA GLY A 312 -18.90 -4.19 -9.35
C GLY A 312 -19.24 -4.52 -10.81
N VAL A 313 -19.14 -3.52 -11.70
CA VAL A 313 -19.38 -3.73 -13.13
C VAL A 313 -18.28 -4.56 -13.80
N HIS A 314 -17.05 -4.52 -13.25
CA HIS A 314 -15.88 -5.30 -13.71
C HIS A 314 -16.08 -6.79 -13.44
N GLY A 315 -16.25 -7.19 -12.17
CA GLY A 315 -16.54 -8.57 -11.82
C GLY A 315 -17.86 -9.06 -12.41
N GLY A 316 -18.89 -8.20 -12.47
CA GLY A 316 -20.16 -8.52 -13.12
C GLY A 316 -19.99 -8.92 -14.59
N GLY A 317 -19.19 -8.15 -15.35
CA GLY A 317 -18.87 -8.46 -16.73
C GLY A 317 -18.11 -9.78 -16.89
N HIS A 318 -17.02 -9.98 -16.16
CA HIS A 318 -16.22 -11.23 -16.21
C HIS A 318 -17.03 -12.46 -15.80
N TYR A 319 -17.56 -12.49 -14.57
CA TYR A 319 -18.22 -13.69 -14.03
C TYR A 319 -19.52 -14.04 -14.76
N SER A 320 -20.14 -13.11 -15.49
CA SER A 320 -21.28 -13.40 -16.37
C SER A 320 -20.92 -14.23 -17.61
N MET A 321 -19.67 -14.23 -18.06
CA MET A 321 -19.18 -15.12 -19.12
C MET A 321 -19.06 -16.56 -18.62
N GLY A 322 -18.74 -16.71 -17.34
CA GLY A 322 -18.55 -18.00 -16.68
C GLY A 322 -17.41 -18.84 -17.28
N GLY A 323 -17.45 -20.15 -17.07
CA GLY A 323 -16.51 -21.09 -17.68
C GLY A 323 -15.03 -20.86 -17.31
N ASP A 324 -14.15 -21.04 -18.29
CA ASP A 324 -12.68 -21.08 -18.18
C ASP A 324 -12.10 -20.44 -19.46
N PRO A 325 -11.40 -19.29 -19.37
CA PRO A 325 -10.91 -18.65 -18.16
C PRO A 325 -11.81 -17.52 -17.61
N GLY A 326 -13.08 -17.39 -18.01
CA GLY A 326 -13.95 -16.27 -17.59
C GLY A 326 -14.22 -16.16 -16.07
N ARG A 327 -13.89 -17.19 -15.28
CA ARG A 327 -13.92 -17.18 -13.79
C ARG A 327 -12.54 -17.17 -13.13
N ASP A 328 -11.48 -16.95 -13.91
CA ASP A 328 -10.09 -16.88 -13.46
C ASP A 328 -9.59 -15.45 -13.65
N VAL A 329 -9.39 -14.73 -12.55
CA VAL A 329 -8.98 -13.31 -12.61
C VAL A 329 -7.65 -13.16 -13.36
N PHE A 330 -6.70 -14.08 -13.18
CA PHE A 330 -5.39 -14.00 -13.82
C PHE A 330 -5.45 -14.30 -15.31
N VAL A 331 -6.23 -15.32 -15.69
CA VAL A 331 -6.23 -15.88 -17.06
C VAL A 331 -7.36 -15.28 -17.92
N SER A 332 -8.19 -14.39 -17.37
CA SER A 332 -9.34 -13.78 -18.04
C SER A 332 -9.11 -13.22 -19.47
N PRO A 333 -7.94 -12.65 -19.87
CA PRO A 333 -7.71 -12.28 -21.27
C PRO A 333 -7.68 -13.46 -22.25
N GLY A 334 -7.59 -14.69 -21.74
CA GLY A 334 -7.76 -15.91 -22.51
C GLY A 334 -9.18 -16.09 -23.06
N ASP A 335 -10.18 -15.35 -22.57
CA ASP A 335 -11.48 -15.22 -23.22
C ASP A 335 -11.47 -14.03 -24.22
N PRO A 336 -11.76 -14.23 -25.52
CA PRO A 336 -11.78 -13.15 -26.52
C PRO A 336 -12.76 -11.99 -26.23
N ALA A 337 -13.75 -12.16 -25.35
CA ALA A 337 -14.65 -11.09 -24.92
C ALA A 337 -14.02 -10.13 -23.89
N PHE A 338 -12.89 -10.48 -23.27
CA PHE A 338 -12.12 -9.60 -22.37
C PHE A 338 -11.86 -8.23 -22.99
N TRP A 339 -11.45 -8.21 -24.27
CA TRP A 339 -11.09 -6.99 -25.00
C TRP A 339 -12.26 -6.02 -25.15
N LEU A 340 -13.47 -6.56 -25.36
CA LEU A 340 -14.70 -5.77 -25.47
C LEU A 340 -15.21 -5.35 -24.08
N HIS A 341 -15.08 -6.21 -23.06
CA HIS A 341 -15.39 -5.87 -21.67
C HIS A 341 -14.51 -4.72 -21.17
N HIS A 342 -13.19 -4.82 -21.30
CA HIS A 342 -12.28 -3.75 -20.89
C HIS A 342 -12.38 -2.49 -21.76
N GLY A 343 -12.84 -2.60 -23.02
CA GLY A 343 -13.25 -1.44 -23.82
C GLY A 343 -14.42 -0.66 -23.21
N MET A 344 -15.34 -1.33 -22.52
CA MET A 344 -16.45 -0.68 -21.81
C MET A 344 -16.04 -0.18 -20.43
N ILE A 345 -15.14 -0.88 -19.71
CA ILE A 345 -14.48 -0.36 -18.50
C ILE A 345 -13.79 0.98 -18.79
N ASP A 346 -12.99 1.03 -19.86
CA ASP A 346 -12.30 2.23 -20.32
C ASP A 346 -13.28 3.35 -20.73
N ARG A 347 -14.37 3.02 -21.42
CA ARG A 347 -15.45 3.98 -21.74
C ARG A 347 -16.09 4.56 -20.49
N VAL A 348 -16.42 3.73 -19.49
CA VAL A 348 -17.05 4.21 -18.24
C VAL A 348 -16.10 5.10 -17.45
N TRP A 349 -14.80 4.77 -17.39
CA TRP A 349 -13.80 5.65 -16.79
C TRP A 349 -13.63 6.96 -17.56
N TRP A 350 -13.53 6.92 -18.89
CA TRP A 350 -13.46 8.13 -19.73
C TRP A 350 -14.67 9.05 -19.53
N ILE A 351 -15.91 8.51 -19.49
CA ILE A 351 -17.11 9.30 -19.18
C ILE A 351 -16.95 9.96 -17.82
N TRP A 352 -16.60 9.19 -16.78
CA TRP A 352 -16.43 9.71 -15.42
C TRP A 352 -15.37 10.83 -15.34
N GLN A 353 -14.23 10.69 -16.04
CA GLN A 353 -13.20 11.71 -16.13
C GLN A 353 -13.70 13.00 -16.78
N ALA A 354 -14.51 12.89 -17.84
CA ALA A 354 -15.03 14.04 -18.58
C ALA A 354 -16.07 14.87 -17.80
N LEU A 355 -16.79 14.27 -16.84
CA LEU A 355 -17.76 14.97 -15.99
C LEU A 355 -17.13 16.07 -15.11
N ASP A 356 -15.83 15.98 -14.83
CA ASP A 356 -15.05 17.03 -14.15
C ASP A 356 -13.57 16.92 -14.56
N VAL A 357 -13.26 17.33 -15.79
CA VAL A 357 -11.90 17.27 -16.36
C VAL A 357 -10.87 17.91 -15.44
N LYS A 358 -11.20 19.08 -14.86
CA LYS A 358 -10.27 19.86 -14.03
C LYS A 358 -9.74 19.04 -12.86
N ASN A 359 -10.63 18.35 -12.16
CA ASN A 359 -10.24 17.58 -10.99
C ASN A 359 -9.84 16.15 -11.37
N ARG A 360 -10.51 15.50 -12.34
CA ARG A 360 -10.43 14.03 -12.59
C ARG A 360 -9.45 13.59 -13.67
N HIS A 361 -9.03 14.48 -14.58
CA HIS A 361 -8.22 14.08 -15.74
C HIS A 361 -6.80 13.60 -15.35
N THR A 362 -6.24 14.11 -14.25
CA THR A 362 -4.93 13.70 -13.72
C THR A 362 -5.01 12.99 -12.37
N MET A 363 -6.20 12.58 -11.92
CA MET A 363 -6.30 11.72 -10.74
C MET A 363 -5.72 10.35 -11.06
N VAL A 364 -4.55 10.09 -10.49
CA VAL A 364 -4.11 8.73 -10.17
C VAL A 364 -4.28 8.61 -8.67
N ASP A 365 -4.94 7.54 -8.22
CA ASP A 365 -4.91 7.20 -6.81
C ASP A 365 -3.50 6.77 -6.42
N ILE A 366 -2.88 7.51 -5.50
CA ILE A 366 -1.56 7.17 -4.92
C ILE A 366 -1.72 6.66 -3.48
N GLY A 367 -2.95 6.33 -3.04
CA GLY A 367 -3.21 5.64 -1.79
C GLY A 367 -2.98 6.46 -0.52
N TYR A 368 -3.37 7.74 -0.49
CA TYR A 368 -3.13 8.65 0.65
C TYR A 368 -4.36 9.38 1.21
N ALA A 369 -5.58 8.95 0.87
CA ALA A 369 -6.81 9.46 1.49
C ALA A 369 -7.74 8.31 1.93
N ASN A 370 -7.85 8.11 3.25
CA ASN A 370 -8.85 7.29 3.93
C ASN A 370 -8.96 5.80 3.52
N GLY A 371 -8.03 4.99 4.01
CA GLY A 371 -8.02 3.53 3.84
C GLY A 371 -7.01 3.11 2.77
N GLY A 372 -6.06 2.26 3.14
CA GLY A 372 -4.98 1.84 2.23
C GLY A 372 -5.49 0.97 1.07
N PRO A 373 -4.75 0.91 -0.05
CA PRO A 373 -5.09 0.06 -1.18
C PRO A 373 -5.22 -1.41 -0.76
N ILE A 374 -6.38 -2.00 -1.04
CA ILE A 374 -6.64 -3.41 -0.76
C ILE A 374 -6.09 -4.23 -1.94
N ALA A 375 -4.78 -4.36 -2.07
CA ALA A 375 -4.18 -4.99 -3.25
C ALA A 375 -4.68 -6.43 -3.43
N MET A 376 -4.82 -6.91 -4.68
CA MET A 376 -5.39 -8.24 -4.95
C MET A 376 -4.59 -9.39 -4.28
N GLN A 377 -3.30 -9.18 -4.02
CA GLN A 377 -2.43 -10.06 -3.22
C GLN A 377 -2.88 -10.22 -1.75
N ASP A 378 -3.48 -9.20 -1.14
CA ASP A 378 -4.07 -9.24 0.20
C ASP A 378 -5.47 -9.89 0.21
N LEU A 379 -6.00 -10.20 -0.98
CA LEU A 379 -7.35 -10.71 -1.22
C LEU A 379 -7.42 -12.13 -1.82
N MET A 380 -6.33 -12.66 -2.36
CA MET A 380 -6.30 -14.00 -2.97
C MET A 380 -5.86 -15.04 -1.93
N ILE A 381 -6.77 -15.92 -1.51
CA ILE A 381 -6.41 -17.10 -0.72
C ILE A 381 -5.68 -18.09 -1.64
N THR A 382 -4.36 -18.20 -1.49
CA THR A 382 -3.57 -19.19 -2.24
C THR A 382 -3.90 -20.64 -1.83
N PRO A 383 -3.79 -21.64 -2.74
CA PRO A 383 -4.18 -23.03 -2.45
C PRO A 383 -3.43 -23.73 -1.30
N SER A 384 -2.33 -23.17 -0.80
CA SER A 384 -1.64 -23.69 0.39
C SER A 384 -2.45 -23.60 1.68
N ALA A 385 -3.57 -22.85 1.70
CA ALA A 385 -4.35 -22.58 2.90
C ALA A 385 -5.38 -23.67 3.30
N LEU A 386 -5.47 -24.79 2.58
CA LEU A 386 -6.46 -25.85 2.87
C LEU A 386 -6.16 -26.71 4.13
N LEU A 387 -5.19 -26.31 4.96
CA LEU A 387 -4.83 -26.98 6.22
C LEU A 387 -4.75 -26.04 7.44
N THR A 388 -5.63 -25.05 7.58
CA THR A 388 -5.99 -24.50 8.92
C THR A 388 -7.40 -23.92 8.94
N SER A 389 -8.18 -24.30 9.95
CA SER A 389 -9.45 -23.67 10.36
C SER A 389 -9.28 -23.10 11.79
N PRO A 390 -10.15 -22.21 12.29
CA PRO A 390 -10.69 -20.98 11.71
C PRO A 390 -10.14 -19.73 12.43
N HIS A 391 -10.42 -18.53 11.90
CA HIS A 391 -9.89 -17.23 12.34
C HIS A 391 -8.37 -17.05 12.18
N ASN A 392 -7.93 -16.35 11.14
CA ASN A 392 -6.54 -15.89 11.05
C ASN A 392 -6.47 -14.43 10.58
N MET A 393 -5.75 -13.61 11.34
CA MET A 393 -5.40 -12.24 10.96
C MET A 393 -4.32 -12.29 9.89
N ALA A 394 -4.25 -11.28 9.02
CA ALA A 394 -3.14 -11.16 8.08
C ALA A 394 -1.82 -11.11 8.86
N THR A 395 -0.97 -12.11 8.65
CA THR A 395 0.24 -12.34 9.44
C THR A 395 1.44 -11.65 8.80
N TYR A 396 2.10 -10.79 9.56
CA TYR A 396 3.34 -10.10 9.15
C TYR A 396 4.57 -11.02 9.32
N ASP A 397 5.65 -10.76 8.58
CA ASP A 397 6.95 -11.36 8.89
C ASP A 397 7.48 -10.87 10.25
N ALA A 398 7.27 -9.58 10.57
CA ALA A 398 7.65 -8.99 11.85
C ALA A 398 6.69 -7.89 12.34
N LEU A 399 6.48 -7.84 13.65
CA LEU A 399 5.84 -6.72 14.36
C LEU A 399 6.93 -5.92 15.10
N ILE A 400 7.03 -4.62 14.87
CA ILE A 400 8.08 -3.74 15.41
C ILE A 400 7.43 -2.72 16.35
N ILE A 401 7.60 -2.90 17.66
CA ILE A 401 6.95 -2.07 18.67
C ILE A 401 7.85 -0.88 19.00
N GLY A 402 7.55 0.29 18.44
CA GLY A 402 8.31 1.53 18.59
C GLY A 402 8.89 2.04 17.27
N SER A 403 8.66 3.32 17.00
CA SER A 403 9.05 4.06 15.77
C SER A 403 10.30 4.94 15.97
N GLY A 404 11.08 4.69 17.01
CA GLY A 404 12.37 5.36 17.24
C GLY A 404 13.47 4.92 16.26
N PRO A 405 14.70 5.45 16.39
CA PRO A 405 15.81 5.14 15.48
C PRO A 405 16.09 3.63 15.30
N ALA A 406 15.92 2.84 16.37
CA ALA A 406 16.03 1.38 16.31
C ALA A 406 14.93 0.75 15.46
N GLY A 407 13.65 1.04 15.73
CA GLY A 407 12.52 0.50 14.99
C GLY A 407 12.54 0.87 13.51
N LEU A 408 12.87 2.13 13.20
CA LEU A 408 13.06 2.60 11.83
C LEU A 408 14.21 1.86 11.13
N SER A 409 15.33 1.60 11.81
CA SER A 409 16.41 0.81 11.22
C SER A 409 16.06 -0.68 11.03
N ILE A 410 15.22 -1.26 11.89
CA ILE A 410 14.68 -2.61 11.68
C ILE A 410 13.81 -2.63 10.42
N ALA A 411 12.85 -1.70 10.34
CA ALA A 411 11.95 -1.56 9.20
C ALA A 411 12.71 -1.36 7.89
N LEU A 412 13.73 -0.49 7.85
CA LEU A 412 14.57 -0.30 6.68
C LEU A 412 15.30 -1.59 6.24
N GLY A 413 15.87 -2.33 7.19
CA GLY A 413 16.56 -3.59 6.90
C GLY A 413 15.62 -4.65 6.31
N LEU A 414 14.42 -4.79 6.89
CA LEU A 414 13.37 -5.69 6.41
C LEU A 414 12.81 -5.27 5.04
N SER A 415 12.64 -3.97 4.80
CA SER A 415 12.19 -3.43 3.51
C SER A 415 13.12 -3.79 2.36
N ARG A 416 14.43 -3.69 2.58
CA ARG A 416 15.46 -3.91 1.56
C ARG A 416 15.57 -5.35 1.06
N ILE A 417 14.89 -6.30 1.72
CA ILE A 417 14.82 -7.71 1.33
C ILE A 417 13.37 -8.24 1.27
N HIS A 418 12.43 -7.32 1.07
CA HIS A 418 11.02 -7.60 0.78
C HIS A 418 10.28 -8.40 1.85
N ARG A 419 10.55 -8.15 3.15
CA ARG A 419 9.74 -8.70 4.25
C ARG A 419 8.60 -7.75 4.59
N ARG A 420 7.41 -8.31 4.88
CA ARG A 420 6.25 -7.51 5.31
C ARG A 420 6.32 -7.26 6.81
N ALA A 421 6.44 -6.00 7.24
CA ALA A 421 6.44 -5.66 8.67
C ALA A 421 5.40 -4.60 9.03
N ALA A 422 4.96 -4.60 10.28
CA ALA A 422 4.19 -3.51 10.87
C ALA A 422 5.06 -2.79 11.90
N ILE A 423 5.19 -1.47 11.81
CA ILE A 423 5.88 -0.65 12.80
C ILE A 423 4.88 0.23 13.54
N PHE A 424 4.88 0.13 14.87
CA PHE A 424 3.89 0.75 15.73
C PHE A 424 4.45 2.01 16.39
N THR A 425 3.70 3.11 16.31
CA THR A 425 3.97 4.37 16.99
C THR A 425 2.79 4.74 17.89
N LYS A 426 3.06 5.32 19.07
CA LYS A 426 1.97 5.85 19.90
C LYS A 426 1.27 7.03 19.19
N PRO A 427 -0.03 7.25 19.45
CA PRO A 427 -0.76 8.38 18.91
C PRO A 427 -0.10 9.74 19.19
N GLY A 428 -0.21 10.66 18.24
CA GLY A 428 0.38 12.00 18.29
C GLY A 428 1.92 12.01 18.30
N GLY A 429 2.58 10.88 18.05
CA GLY A 429 4.04 10.75 18.19
C GLY A 429 4.51 10.83 19.65
N ALA A 430 3.66 10.46 20.62
CA ALA A 430 4.00 10.49 22.03
C ALA A 430 5.08 9.45 22.42
N GLY A 431 5.82 9.72 23.51
CA GLY A 431 6.69 8.74 24.14
C GLY A 431 8.09 8.55 23.53
N PHE A 432 8.53 9.39 22.60
CA PHE A 432 9.95 9.43 22.22
C PHE A 432 10.79 9.97 23.38
N ARG A 433 11.82 9.22 23.80
CA ARG A 433 12.70 9.59 24.92
C ARG A 433 13.41 10.94 24.74
N ASN A 434 13.72 11.32 23.50
CA ASN A 434 14.31 12.63 23.16
C ASN A 434 13.28 13.71 22.79
N ALA A 435 12.04 13.62 23.29
CA ALA A 435 11.07 14.71 23.19
C ALA A 435 11.58 15.97 23.91
N GLY A 436 11.40 17.14 23.29
CA GLY A 436 11.89 18.42 23.82
C GLY A 436 13.36 18.73 23.56
N VAL A 437 14.14 17.80 22.97
CA VAL A 437 15.49 18.05 22.46
C VAL A 437 15.38 18.72 21.08
N PRO A 438 16.06 19.87 20.83
CA PRO A 438 15.94 20.59 19.57
C PRO A 438 16.68 19.91 18.42
N GLU A 439 17.88 19.37 18.67
CA GLU A 439 18.82 18.85 17.68
C GLU A 439 19.49 17.58 18.21
N MET A 440 19.80 16.62 17.34
CA MET A 440 20.55 15.41 17.70
C MET A 440 22.00 15.56 17.26
N HIS A 441 22.93 15.31 18.18
CA HIS A 441 24.37 15.30 17.89
C HIS A 441 24.95 13.88 17.89
N ASN A 442 26.16 13.74 17.35
CA ASN A 442 26.91 12.49 17.24
C ASN A 442 26.17 11.42 16.40
N VAL A 443 25.50 11.85 15.33
CA VAL A 443 24.88 10.97 14.32
C VAL A 443 25.50 11.27 12.96
N LEU A 444 26.27 10.33 12.42
CA LEU A 444 27.01 10.56 11.17
C LEU A 444 26.06 10.93 10.02
N ALA A 445 26.37 12.03 9.32
CA ALA A 445 25.55 12.64 8.26
C ALA A 445 24.14 13.11 8.67
N GLN A 446 23.85 13.18 9.98
CA GLN A 446 22.62 13.71 10.58
C GLN A 446 22.93 14.50 11.87
N ASP A 447 24.15 15.03 11.99
CA ASP A 447 24.56 15.87 13.10
C ASP A 447 23.78 17.21 13.06
N THR A 448 23.48 17.77 14.24
CA THR A 448 22.56 18.91 14.44
C THR A 448 21.16 18.73 13.84
N THR A 449 20.72 17.50 13.50
CA THR A 449 19.40 17.28 12.88
C THR A 449 18.29 17.16 13.93
N PRO A 450 17.16 17.88 13.82
CA PRO A 450 16.05 17.74 14.75
C PRO A 450 15.49 16.30 14.82
N PRO A 451 15.17 15.77 16.02
CA PRO A 451 14.67 14.40 16.18
C PRO A 451 13.44 14.06 15.33
N THR A 452 12.54 15.04 15.15
CA THR A 452 11.33 14.92 14.33
C THR A 452 11.66 14.81 12.85
N GLU A 453 12.62 15.59 12.37
CA GLU A 453 13.03 15.64 10.96
C GLU A 453 13.77 14.35 10.55
N PHE A 454 14.67 13.84 11.39
CA PHE A 454 15.29 12.53 11.19
C PHE A 454 14.23 11.43 11.04
N ARG A 455 13.22 11.40 11.92
CA ARG A 455 12.14 10.40 11.86
C ARG A 455 11.28 10.57 10.59
N ARG A 456 11.03 11.79 10.14
CA ARG A 456 10.32 12.09 8.88
C ARG A 456 11.10 11.52 7.68
N ILE A 457 12.37 11.89 7.54
CA ILE A 457 13.25 11.45 6.44
C ILE A 457 13.36 9.92 6.41
N ALA A 458 13.65 9.29 7.56
CA ALA A 458 13.75 7.83 7.64
C ALA A 458 12.42 7.15 7.28
N THR A 459 11.28 7.67 7.75
CA THR A 459 9.95 7.15 7.41
C THR A 459 9.66 7.22 5.91
N GLU A 460 10.00 8.33 5.25
CA GLU A 460 9.83 8.50 3.81
C GLU A 460 10.71 7.52 3.01
N GLN A 461 11.97 7.36 3.40
CA GLN A 461 12.90 6.40 2.79
C GLN A 461 12.41 4.95 2.91
N ILE A 462 11.82 4.57 4.05
CA ILE A 462 11.28 3.23 4.29
C ILE A 462 9.98 3.01 3.50
N LYS A 463 9.07 4.00 3.51
CA LYS A 463 7.79 3.93 2.77
C LYS A 463 7.99 3.74 1.27
N ALA A 464 9.06 4.29 0.69
CA ALA A 464 9.41 4.11 -0.71
C ALA A 464 9.62 2.65 -1.16
N TYR A 465 9.84 1.70 -0.23
CA TYR A 465 9.94 0.26 -0.55
C TYR A 465 8.58 -0.47 -0.56
N GLY A 466 7.52 0.11 0.01
CA GLY A 466 6.16 -0.44 -0.05
C GLY A 466 5.87 -1.71 0.77
N THR A 467 6.78 -2.16 1.66
CA THR A 467 6.61 -3.42 2.42
C THR A 467 6.43 -3.25 3.94
N VAL A 468 6.38 -2.01 4.44
CA VAL A 468 6.22 -1.73 5.88
C VAL A 468 5.03 -0.82 6.15
N ASP A 469 4.09 -1.35 6.93
CA ASP A 469 2.91 -0.63 7.40
C ASP A 469 3.27 0.21 8.63
N PHE A 470 3.14 1.53 8.53
CA PHE A 470 3.33 2.47 9.63
C PHE A 470 2.01 2.69 10.36
N LEU A 471 1.90 2.16 11.58
CA LEU A 471 0.65 2.10 12.32
C LEU A 471 0.69 2.99 13.57
N GLU A 472 -0.22 3.97 13.60
CA GLU A 472 -0.49 4.77 14.78
C GLU A 472 -1.44 3.99 15.71
N ALA A 473 -0.86 3.38 16.74
CA ALA A 473 -1.56 2.55 17.72
C ALA A 473 -0.70 2.38 18.99
N GLU A 474 -1.27 2.64 20.16
CA GLU A 474 -0.62 2.32 21.43
C GLU A 474 -0.83 0.84 21.76
N ILE A 475 0.25 0.05 21.70
CA ILE A 475 0.22 -1.37 22.08
C ILE A 475 0.17 -1.51 23.60
N VAL A 476 -0.80 -2.29 24.08
CA VAL A 476 -1.10 -2.51 25.51
C VAL A 476 -1.03 -3.98 25.94
N ALA A 477 -0.95 -4.91 24.99
CA ALA A 477 -0.65 -6.31 25.27
C ALA A 477 0.17 -6.95 24.13
N MET A 478 1.02 -7.91 24.50
CA MET A 478 1.80 -8.74 23.58
C MET A 478 1.73 -10.19 24.06
N LYS A 479 1.56 -11.16 23.14
CA LYS A 479 1.48 -12.59 23.46
C LYS A 479 2.25 -13.43 22.44
N ALA A 480 2.96 -14.44 22.91
CA ALA A 480 3.51 -15.50 22.08
C ALA A 480 2.54 -16.69 22.03
N TYR A 481 2.32 -17.25 20.85
CA TYR A 481 1.50 -18.43 20.63
C TYR A 481 2.36 -19.54 20.02
N ALA A 482 2.37 -20.69 20.70
CA ALA A 482 3.10 -21.87 20.26
C ALA A 482 2.17 -22.87 19.57
N GLN A 483 2.59 -23.47 18.46
CA GLN A 483 2.04 -24.74 17.97
C GLN A 483 3.12 -25.81 18.08
N ASN A 484 2.71 -27.06 18.36
CA ASN A 484 3.58 -28.25 18.37
C ASN A 484 4.91 -28.16 19.17
N GLY A 485 5.03 -27.22 20.11
CA GLY A 485 6.22 -27.04 20.96
C GLY A 485 7.20 -25.94 20.53
N ALA A 486 6.92 -25.19 19.46
CA ALA A 486 7.69 -24.01 19.05
C ALA A 486 6.81 -22.75 19.07
N ALA A 487 7.40 -21.58 19.38
CA ALA A 487 6.68 -20.29 19.33
C ALA A 487 6.62 -19.79 17.88
N ASP A 488 5.48 -19.98 17.22
CA ASP A 488 5.34 -19.80 15.77
C ASP A 488 4.80 -18.42 15.38
N THR A 489 3.96 -17.81 16.24
CA THR A 489 3.44 -16.45 15.99
C THR A 489 3.32 -15.61 17.27
N PHE A 490 3.41 -14.30 17.09
CA PHE A 490 3.27 -13.28 18.12
C PHE A 490 2.08 -12.39 17.78
N HIS A 491 1.24 -12.10 18.76
CA HIS A 491 0.10 -11.19 18.61
C HIS A 491 0.32 -9.95 19.47
N VAL A 492 -0.11 -8.79 18.96
CA VAL A 492 -0.13 -7.54 19.72
C VAL A 492 -1.51 -6.90 19.66
N THR A 493 -1.92 -6.29 20.76
CA THR A 493 -3.23 -5.62 20.93
C THR A 493 -3.01 -4.16 21.24
N ALA A 494 -3.70 -3.27 20.53
CA ALA A 494 -3.73 -1.84 20.82
C ALA A 494 -4.82 -1.46 21.84
N ALA A 495 -4.67 -0.29 22.45
CA ALA A 495 -5.63 0.29 23.40
C ALA A 495 -7.05 0.45 22.80
N ASP A 496 -7.16 0.61 21.48
CA ASP A 496 -8.42 0.69 20.73
C ASP A 496 -9.02 -0.68 20.36
N GLY A 497 -8.41 -1.78 20.82
CA GLY A 497 -8.87 -3.15 20.59
C GLY A 497 -8.43 -3.76 19.25
N ARG A 498 -7.76 -3.02 18.36
CA ARG A 498 -7.17 -3.60 17.14
C ARG A 498 -6.07 -4.60 17.50
N THR A 499 -5.97 -5.67 16.71
CA THR A 499 -4.98 -6.74 16.90
C THR A 499 -4.23 -7.06 15.61
N TRP A 500 -2.95 -7.41 15.75
CA TRP A 500 -2.08 -7.83 14.65
C TRP A 500 -1.28 -9.07 15.05
N GLN A 501 -0.92 -9.86 14.04
CA GLN A 501 -0.21 -11.12 14.18
C GLN A 501 1.06 -11.08 13.33
N GLY A 502 2.17 -11.62 13.82
CA GLY A 502 3.39 -11.74 13.03
C GLY A 502 4.23 -12.96 13.41
N ARG A 503 5.08 -13.40 12.49
CA ARG A 503 6.00 -14.53 12.67
C ARG A 503 7.13 -14.22 13.65
N LYS A 504 7.45 -12.94 13.85
CA LYS A 504 8.53 -12.41 14.71
C LYS A 504 8.08 -11.11 15.39
N LEU A 505 8.66 -10.79 16.54
CA LEU A 505 8.36 -9.61 17.35
C LEU A 505 9.64 -8.87 17.71
N ALA A 506 9.68 -7.56 17.51
CA ALA A 506 10.83 -6.71 17.81
C ALA A 506 10.45 -5.59 18.80
N LEU A 507 11.10 -5.61 19.96
CA LEU A 507 10.92 -4.65 21.04
C LEU A 507 11.86 -3.45 20.83
N ALA A 508 11.35 -2.39 20.20
CA ALA A 508 12.07 -1.15 19.91
C ALA A 508 11.51 0.05 20.70
N MET A 509 10.90 -0.22 21.86
CA MET A 509 10.11 0.73 22.65
C MET A 509 10.96 1.74 23.44
N GLY A 510 12.25 1.45 23.62
CA GLY A 510 13.17 2.27 24.40
C GLY A 510 13.00 2.12 25.92
N CYS A 511 13.35 3.17 26.66
CA CYS A 511 13.30 3.21 28.12
C CYS A 511 12.72 4.54 28.62
N ILE A 512 12.37 4.58 29.90
CA ILE A 512 11.89 5.77 30.62
C ILE A 512 12.95 6.11 31.66
N ASP A 513 13.39 7.37 31.69
CA ASP A 513 14.29 7.90 32.72
C ASP A 513 13.52 8.14 34.02
N VAL A 514 13.97 7.56 35.13
CA VAL A 514 13.37 7.72 36.46
C VAL A 514 14.05 8.90 37.16
N PHE A 515 13.32 10.00 37.32
CA PHE A 515 13.84 11.22 37.92
C PHE A 515 13.96 11.09 39.45
N PRO A 516 14.99 11.70 40.07
CA PRO A 516 15.11 11.76 41.53
C PRO A 516 14.07 12.72 42.12
N GLU A 517 13.78 12.57 43.42
CA GLU A 517 12.87 13.43 44.19
C GLU A 517 13.49 14.79 44.53
N ILE A 518 13.90 15.55 43.51
CA ILE A 518 14.44 16.91 43.63
C ILE A 518 13.45 17.88 42.96
N GLU A 519 12.95 18.85 43.72
CA GLU A 519 12.05 19.89 43.20
C GLU A 519 12.71 20.62 42.02
N GLY A 520 11.98 20.77 40.90
CA GLY A 520 12.50 21.45 39.71
C GLY A 520 13.36 20.57 38.78
N TYR A 521 13.57 19.28 39.08
CA TYR A 521 14.34 18.40 38.20
C TYR A 521 13.67 18.23 36.82
N ALA A 522 12.37 17.94 36.80
CA ALA A 522 11.63 17.67 35.57
C ALA A 522 11.57 18.92 34.66
N GLU A 523 11.43 20.10 35.27
CA GLU A 523 11.39 21.41 34.62
C GLU A 523 12.74 21.81 34.00
N ASN A 524 13.83 21.14 34.39
CA ASN A 524 15.16 21.31 33.83
C ASN A 524 15.57 20.18 32.87
N TRP A 525 14.71 19.18 32.65
CA TRP A 525 14.97 18.07 31.72
C TRP A 525 14.16 18.20 30.42
N PRO A 526 14.76 17.99 29.23
CA PRO A 526 16.19 17.74 28.99
C PRO A 526 17.04 19.02 28.88
N GLN A 527 16.46 20.23 28.94
CA GLN A 527 17.14 21.45 28.46
C GLN A 527 18.34 21.91 29.30
N ASN A 528 18.44 21.56 30.58
CA ASN A 528 19.54 21.97 31.47
C ASN A 528 20.22 20.79 32.18
N ILE A 529 19.64 19.58 32.10
CA ILE A 529 20.18 18.35 32.69
C ILE A 529 20.45 17.34 31.59
N PHE A 530 21.72 16.99 31.39
CA PHE A 530 22.19 16.15 30.30
C PHE A 530 22.63 14.77 30.82
N GLN A 531 22.12 13.71 30.20
CA GLN A 531 22.53 12.33 30.48
C GLN A 531 23.72 11.88 29.61
N CYS A 532 23.89 12.50 28.45
CA CYS A 532 24.88 12.13 27.44
C CYS A 532 25.78 13.34 27.08
N LEU A 533 27.03 13.35 27.56
CA LEU A 533 27.98 14.41 27.24
C LEU A 533 28.38 14.47 25.75
N PHE A 534 28.24 13.35 25.02
CA PHE A 534 28.42 13.31 23.56
C PHE A 534 27.24 13.89 22.78
N CYS A 535 26.10 14.16 23.44
CA CYS A 535 24.85 14.56 22.79
C CYS A 535 24.56 16.06 22.97
N ASP A 536 24.94 16.64 24.12
CA ASP A 536 24.62 18.04 24.46
C ASP A 536 25.77 18.78 25.17
N GLY A 537 26.91 18.10 25.39
CA GLY A 537 28.01 18.63 26.19
C GLY A 537 28.89 19.65 25.47
N HIS A 538 29.01 19.56 24.14
CA HIS A 538 29.84 20.48 23.36
C HIS A 538 29.22 21.88 23.31
N GLU A 539 27.90 21.93 23.14
CA GLU A 539 27.09 23.13 22.94
C GLU A 539 27.15 24.06 24.17
N ARG A 540 27.45 23.51 25.35
CA ARG A 540 27.57 24.24 26.62
C ARG A 540 28.96 24.20 27.27
N ALA A 541 29.98 23.68 26.58
CA ALA A 541 31.36 23.56 27.09
C ALA A 541 32.01 24.90 27.51
N HIS A 542 31.47 26.04 27.06
CA HIS A 542 31.94 27.37 27.42
C HIS A 542 31.36 27.90 28.76
N LEU A 543 30.38 27.21 29.36
CA LEU A 543 29.67 27.61 30.59
C LEU A 543 30.02 26.71 31.79
N PRO A 544 29.84 27.18 33.04
CA PRO A 544 30.06 26.37 34.23
C PRO A 544 29.22 25.09 34.23
N GLY A 545 29.87 23.94 34.29
CA GLY A 545 29.22 22.63 34.30
C GLY A 545 29.21 22.00 35.70
N GLY A 546 28.07 21.43 36.09
CA GLY A 546 27.96 20.65 37.32
C GLY A 546 27.68 19.16 37.08
N ILE A 547 27.92 18.33 38.10
CA ILE A 547 27.44 16.94 38.18
C ILE A 547 26.46 16.86 39.34
N LEU A 548 25.27 16.31 39.10
CA LEU A 548 24.23 16.16 40.13
C LEU A 548 24.23 14.74 40.70
N THR A 549 24.18 14.64 42.03
CA THR A 549 24.38 13.43 42.85
C THR A 549 25.79 12.83 42.71
N PHE A 550 26.19 12.00 43.68
CA PHE A 550 27.40 11.17 43.56
C PHE A 550 27.23 9.80 44.24
N PRO A 551 26.23 8.99 43.85
CA PRO A 551 25.83 7.80 44.60
C PRO A 551 26.83 6.64 44.53
N GLN A 552 27.66 6.57 43.47
CA GLN A 552 28.53 5.41 43.22
C GLN A 552 29.87 5.79 42.56
N PRO A 553 30.95 5.00 42.73
CA PRO A 553 32.30 5.29 42.23
C PRO A 553 32.40 5.59 40.72
N MET A 554 31.47 5.08 39.91
CA MET A 554 31.38 5.40 38.47
C MET A 554 31.22 6.91 38.19
N TYR A 555 30.67 7.70 39.11
CA TYR A 555 30.52 9.14 38.91
C TYR A 555 31.87 9.88 38.80
N ALA A 556 32.97 9.33 39.33
CA ALA A 556 34.31 9.85 39.05
C ALA A 556 34.70 9.71 37.56
N HIS A 557 34.23 8.66 36.87
CA HIS A 557 34.43 8.53 35.43
C HIS A 557 33.61 9.58 34.65
N LEU A 558 32.40 9.92 35.11
CA LEU A 558 31.63 11.03 34.53
C LEU A 558 32.37 12.37 34.71
N ALA A 559 32.98 12.61 35.87
CA ALA A 559 33.85 13.77 36.10
C ALA A 559 35.07 13.80 35.17
N GLN A 560 35.74 12.67 34.96
CA GLN A 560 36.85 12.55 34.00
C GLN A 560 36.41 12.85 32.56
N MET A 561 35.24 12.34 32.12
CA MET A 561 34.69 12.64 30.79
C MET A 561 34.34 14.12 30.65
N MET A 562 33.68 14.69 31.65
CA MET A 562 33.26 16.09 31.66
C MET A 562 34.45 17.05 31.71
N HIS A 563 35.58 16.64 32.30
CA HIS A 563 36.81 17.43 32.33
C HIS A 563 37.39 17.67 30.93
N LEU A 564 37.10 16.80 29.95
CA LEU A 564 37.49 17.01 28.55
C LEU A 564 36.73 18.16 27.87
N LEU A 565 35.62 18.63 28.46
CA LEU A 565 34.83 19.76 27.99
C LEU A 565 35.18 21.06 28.73
N VAL A 566 36.05 21.01 29.76
CA VAL A 566 36.41 22.20 30.55
C VAL A 566 37.21 23.18 29.69
N THR A 567 36.76 24.42 29.67
CA THR A 567 37.40 25.56 29.01
C THR A 567 37.88 26.58 30.04
N PRO A 568 38.79 27.50 29.69
CA PRO A 568 39.17 28.60 30.58
C PRO A 568 37.98 29.48 31.04
N THR A 569 36.87 29.49 30.28
CA THR A 569 35.65 30.26 30.61
C THR A 569 34.64 29.47 31.43
N SER A 570 34.56 28.13 31.30
CA SER A 570 33.67 27.31 32.14
C SER A 570 34.15 27.23 33.59
N GLY A 571 35.47 27.25 33.81
CA GLY A 571 36.06 26.95 35.10
C GLY A 571 35.96 25.45 35.49
N PRO A 572 36.35 25.09 36.71
CA PRO A 572 36.32 23.71 37.19
C PRO A 572 34.89 23.19 37.39
N ILE A 573 34.72 21.87 37.25
CA ILE A 573 33.44 21.19 37.45
C ILE A 573 33.00 21.28 38.91
N THR A 574 31.70 21.50 39.14
CA THR A 574 31.12 21.43 40.50
C THR A 574 30.31 20.14 40.66
N ILE A 575 30.69 19.27 41.60
CA ILE A 575 29.97 18.04 41.92
C ILE A 575 29.08 18.29 43.14
N PHE A 576 27.76 18.22 42.95
CA PHE A 576 26.75 18.31 44.00
C PHE A 576 26.42 16.90 44.45
N THR A 577 26.99 16.43 45.56
CA THR A 577 26.88 15.01 45.96
C THR A 577 25.52 14.65 46.56
N ASP A 578 24.72 15.66 46.89
CA ASP A 578 23.39 15.58 47.50
C ASP A 578 23.38 14.93 48.90
N GLY A 579 24.31 15.39 49.74
CA GLY A 579 24.59 14.82 51.06
C GLY A 579 25.99 14.21 51.18
N PRO A 580 26.32 13.63 52.35
CA PRO A 580 27.62 12.99 52.58
C PRO A 580 27.91 11.85 51.61
N VAL A 581 29.14 11.81 51.08
CA VAL A 581 29.65 10.71 50.25
C VAL A 581 30.03 9.52 51.13
N ALA A 582 29.83 8.30 50.65
CA ALA A 582 30.20 7.08 51.37
C ALA A 582 31.73 6.97 51.60
N GLU A 583 32.14 6.40 52.74
CA GLU A 583 33.55 6.27 53.13
C GLU A 583 34.17 4.89 52.84
N ASP A 584 33.55 4.08 51.98
CA ASP A 584 34.13 2.82 51.53
C ASP A 584 35.35 3.04 50.60
N GLU A 585 36.20 2.02 50.47
CA GLU A 585 37.47 2.13 49.72
C GLU A 585 37.26 2.41 48.21
N ALA A 586 36.18 1.93 47.61
CA ALA A 586 35.90 2.19 46.20
C ALA A 586 35.46 3.65 45.99
N MET A 587 34.71 4.21 46.94
CA MET A 587 34.30 5.61 46.92
C MET A 587 35.45 6.57 47.26
N LYS A 588 36.33 6.24 48.22
CA LYS A 588 37.58 6.98 48.46
C LYS A 588 38.43 7.09 47.19
N ALA A 589 38.68 5.96 46.52
CA ALA A 589 39.42 5.93 45.26
C ALA A 589 38.72 6.66 44.09
N ALA A 590 37.41 6.87 44.16
CA ALA A 590 36.67 7.74 43.24
C ALA A 590 36.89 9.22 43.58
N MET A 591 36.83 9.58 44.86
CA MET A 591 37.06 10.96 45.34
C MET A 591 38.51 11.43 45.14
N GLU A 592 39.50 10.54 45.24
CA GLU A 592 40.90 10.85 44.88
C GLU A 592 41.01 11.34 43.43
N LYS A 593 40.32 10.71 42.49
CA LYS A 593 40.28 11.11 41.07
C LYS A 593 39.58 12.46 40.90
N VAL A 594 38.45 12.66 41.59
CA VAL A 594 37.71 13.94 41.59
C VAL A 594 38.60 15.09 42.10
N ASN A 595 39.33 14.87 43.19
CA ASN A 595 40.25 15.85 43.76
C ASN A 595 41.44 16.13 42.82
N ALA A 596 41.98 15.10 42.15
CA ALA A 596 43.06 15.25 41.18
C ALA A 596 42.65 16.08 39.93
N LEU A 597 41.36 16.07 39.56
CA LEU A 597 40.79 16.92 38.50
C LEU A 597 40.47 18.35 38.97
N GLN A 598 40.74 18.68 40.23
CA GLN A 598 40.45 19.99 40.86
C GLN A 598 38.96 20.37 40.80
N CYS A 599 38.07 19.38 40.83
CA CYS A 599 36.62 19.62 40.92
C CYS A 599 36.26 20.29 42.25
N THR A 600 35.29 21.20 42.22
CA THR A 600 34.64 21.69 43.45
C THR A 600 33.65 20.63 43.92
N VAL A 601 33.73 20.21 45.18
CA VAL A 601 32.81 19.23 45.77
C VAL A 601 31.89 19.93 46.75
N GLU A 602 30.58 19.79 46.55
CA GLU A 602 29.53 20.38 47.37
C GLU A 602 28.68 19.26 47.99
N THR A 603 28.77 19.11 49.31
CA THR A 603 28.20 17.96 50.05
C THR A 603 26.91 18.27 50.80
N ARG A 604 26.42 19.50 50.76
CA ARG A 604 25.07 19.84 51.27
C ARG A 604 24.00 19.20 50.40
N LYS A 605 22.82 18.99 50.98
CA LYS A 605 21.65 18.51 50.25
C LYS A 605 21.19 19.55 49.22
N VAL A 606 20.87 19.10 48.01
CA VAL A 606 20.21 19.90 46.98
C VAL A 606 18.73 19.98 47.30
N LEU A 607 18.24 21.19 47.59
CA LEU A 607 16.85 21.43 47.93
C LEU A 607 15.97 21.47 46.68
N ARG A 608 16.40 22.22 45.66
CA ARG A 608 15.66 22.43 44.41
C ARG A 608 16.52 22.96 43.27
N LEU A 609 16.04 22.79 42.04
CA LEU A 609 16.67 23.24 40.79
C LEU A 609 15.78 24.28 40.11
N VAL A 610 16.26 25.51 39.93
CA VAL A 610 15.47 26.58 39.33
C VAL A 610 16.00 26.91 37.94
N PRO A 611 15.22 26.73 36.85
CA PRO A 611 15.68 27.10 35.51
C PRO A 611 15.96 28.61 35.45
N VAL A 612 17.03 28.98 34.75
CA VAL A 612 17.36 30.39 34.50
C VAL A 612 16.50 30.88 33.33
N PRO A 613 15.74 31.98 33.47
CA PRO A 613 14.88 32.49 32.41
C PRO A 613 15.70 33.20 31.31
N PRO A 614 15.19 33.24 30.06
CA PRO A 614 15.80 34.01 28.97
C PRO A 614 16.03 35.49 29.33
N PRO A 615 17.06 36.15 28.75
CA PRO A 615 17.95 35.66 27.69
C PRO A 615 19.10 34.76 28.16
N ASP A 616 19.31 34.63 29.47
CA ASP A 616 20.31 33.73 30.03
C ASP A 616 19.87 32.25 29.90
N ILE A 617 20.83 31.33 29.97
CA ILE A 617 20.59 29.88 29.96
C ILE A 617 21.23 29.18 31.17
N GLY A 618 20.71 28.01 31.51
CA GLY A 618 21.20 27.16 32.59
C GLY A 618 20.22 27.02 33.77
N VAL A 619 20.76 26.63 34.93
CA VAL A 619 20.01 26.26 36.13
C VAL A 619 20.69 26.79 37.39
N ARG A 620 19.90 27.22 38.38
CA ARG A 620 20.36 27.51 39.73
C ARG A 620 20.15 26.28 40.61
N VAL A 621 21.23 25.75 41.16
CA VAL A 621 21.19 24.71 42.20
C VAL A 621 21.06 25.40 43.55
N VAL A 622 19.96 25.16 44.26
CA VAL A 622 19.68 25.73 45.58
C VAL A 622 19.90 24.66 46.63
N LEU A 623 20.72 24.95 47.63
CA LEU A 623 21.06 24.03 48.71
C LEU A 623 20.17 24.24 49.95
N GLU A 624 20.19 23.28 50.86
CA GLU A 624 19.39 23.29 52.10
C GLU A 624 19.64 24.50 53.02
N ASP A 625 20.82 25.14 52.93
CA ASP A 625 21.17 26.36 53.69
C ASP A 625 20.86 27.67 52.94
N GLY A 626 20.23 27.57 51.77
CA GLY A 626 19.89 28.70 50.91
C GLY A 626 21.04 29.21 50.03
N LYS A 627 22.23 28.56 50.04
CA LYS A 627 23.29 28.89 49.08
C LYS A 627 22.87 28.46 47.67
N GLU A 628 23.10 29.34 46.70
CA GLU A 628 22.80 29.08 45.29
C GLU A 628 24.07 29.01 44.42
N TYR A 629 24.06 28.14 43.42
CA TYR A 629 25.07 28.05 42.37
C TYR A 629 24.41 28.19 40.99
N LYS A 630 24.86 29.13 40.16
CA LYS A 630 24.45 29.23 38.75
C LYS A 630 25.32 28.33 37.89
N MET A 631 24.73 27.31 37.27
CA MET A 631 25.38 26.39 36.34
C MET A 631 24.78 26.57 34.93
N GLY A 632 25.61 26.47 33.89
CA GLY A 632 25.14 26.43 32.50
C GLY A 632 24.45 25.12 32.16
N TYR A 633 24.85 24.01 32.79
CA TYR A 633 24.19 22.71 32.71
C TYR A 633 24.62 21.79 33.87
N LEU A 634 23.84 20.74 34.09
CA LEU A 634 24.17 19.64 34.99
C LEU A 634 24.26 18.34 34.21
N ALA A 635 25.27 17.51 34.48
CA ALA A 635 25.33 16.13 34.04
C ALA A 635 24.72 15.22 35.13
N HIS A 636 23.76 14.38 34.75
CA HIS A 636 23.16 13.39 35.64
C HIS A 636 22.76 12.13 34.86
N LYS A 637 22.96 10.95 35.46
CA LYS A 637 22.52 9.68 34.89
C LYS A 637 21.35 9.13 35.72
N PRO A 638 20.10 9.56 35.46
CA PRO A 638 18.92 8.94 36.08
C PRO A 638 18.88 7.45 35.70
N ARG A 639 18.45 6.61 36.66
CA ARG A 639 18.23 5.18 36.39
C ARG A 639 17.12 5.03 35.34
N THR A 640 17.28 4.08 34.41
CA THR A 640 16.24 3.82 33.40
C THR A 640 15.40 2.58 33.71
N ILE A 641 14.12 2.59 33.33
CA ILE A 641 13.25 1.39 33.31
C ILE A 641 12.78 1.12 31.89
N LEU A 642 12.42 -0.13 31.58
CA LEU A 642 11.94 -0.49 30.25
C LEU A 642 10.60 0.18 29.93
N ALA A 643 10.48 0.78 28.74
CA ALA A 643 9.19 1.26 28.26
C ALA A 643 8.29 0.06 27.97
N GLY A 644 7.14 -0.04 28.66
CA GLY A 644 6.25 -1.20 28.55
C GLY A 644 6.70 -2.43 29.36
N LEU A 645 7.44 -2.22 30.47
CA LEU A 645 7.95 -3.26 31.37
C LEU A 645 6.93 -4.38 31.67
N ASP A 646 5.67 -4.04 31.96
CA ASP A 646 4.62 -5.03 32.27
C ASP A 646 4.39 -6.01 31.11
N MET A 647 4.34 -5.53 29.86
CA MET A 647 4.14 -6.38 28.68
C MET A 647 5.38 -7.24 28.39
N ILE A 648 6.59 -6.70 28.59
CA ILE A 648 7.84 -7.44 28.41
C ILE A 648 7.95 -8.56 29.46
N THR A 649 7.56 -8.27 30.70
CA THR A 649 7.49 -9.23 31.80
C THR A 649 6.46 -10.32 31.52
N GLN A 650 5.27 -9.96 31.02
CA GLN A 650 4.22 -10.92 30.62
C GLN A 650 4.62 -11.82 29.45
N LEU A 651 5.53 -11.38 28.56
CA LEU A 651 6.08 -12.24 27.52
C LEU A 651 7.05 -13.31 28.08
N GLY A 652 7.63 -13.11 29.27
CA GLY A 652 8.65 -14.02 29.84
C GLY A 652 10.07 -13.79 29.30
N VAL A 653 10.33 -12.59 28.76
CA VAL A 653 11.66 -12.19 28.27
C VAL A 653 12.59 -11.90 29.46
N GLU A 654 13.83 -12.39 29.40
CA GLU A 654 14.85 -12.10 30.42
C GLU A 654 15.25 -10.61 30.41
N ILE A 655 15.24 -10.00 31.59
CA ILE A 655 15.61 -8.60 31.82
C ILE A 655 16.85 -8.57 32.72
N GLU A 656 17.84 -7.77 32.33
CA GLU A 656 18.94 -7.36 33.19
C GLU A 656 18.59 -6.03 33.85
N ASP A 657 18.79 -5.92 35.17
CA ASP A 657 18.52 -4.71 35.95
C ASP A 657 19.82 -4.27 36.64
N ASP A 658 20.56 -3.38 35.98
CA ASP A 658 21.75 -2.78 36.57
C ASP A 658 21.33 -1.70 37.59
N PRO A 659 21.86 -1.71 38.83
CA PRO A 659 21.48 -0.75 39.86
C PRO A 659 21.67 0.74 39.51
N ILE A 660 22.46 1.05 38.48
CA ILE A 660 22.81 2.42 38.06
C ILE A 660 22.31 2.73 36.65
N LEU A 661 22.61 1.86 35.69
CA LEU A 661 22.28 2.02 34.28
C LEU A 661 20.80 1.67 34.01
N GLY A 662 20.19 0.91 34.93
CA GLY A 662 18.80 0.53 34.89
C GLY A 662 18.54 -0.71 34.04
N GLN A 663 17.32 -0.84 33.56
CA GLN A 663 16.83 -2.06 32.93
C GLN A 663 17.13 -2.12 31.43
N SER A 664 17.49 -3.32 30.97
CA SER A 664 17.54 -3.68 29.55
C SER A 664 17.12 -5.13 29.34
N VAL A 665 16.46 -5.41 28.21
CA VAL A 665 16.22 -6.77 27.75
C VAL A 665 17.55 -7.44 27.44
N LYS A 666 17.75 -8.64 27.98
CA LYS A 666 18.94 -9.46 27.75
C LYS A 666 18.85 -10.10 26.36
N VAL A 667 19.91 -9.95 25.58
CA VAL A 667 19.96 -10.40 24.19
C VAL A 667 21.28 -11.07 23.81
N ASP A 668 21.26 -11.83 22.72
CA ASP A 668 22.45 -12.39 22.07
C ASP A 668 23.11 -11.41 21.08
N ARG A 669 24.10 -11.90 20.31
CA ARG A 669 24.84 -11.10 19.31
C ARG A 669 23.99 -10.66 18.10
N LEU A 670 22.86 -11.31 17.86
CA LEU A 670 21.87 -10.94 16.84
C LEU A 670 20.69 -10.17 17.43
N PHE A 671 20.81 -9.75 18.70
CA PHE A 671 19.78 -9.05 19.46
C PHE A 671 18.48 -9.87 19.65
N SER A 672 18.58 -11.22 19.57
CA SER A 672 17.51 -12.16 19.91
C SER A 672 17.44 -12.35 21.42
N THR A 673 16.24 -12.51 21.98
CA THR A 673 16.06 -12.82 23.42
C THR A 673 16.12 -14.32 23.69
N ASN A 674 15.89 -14.72 24.96
CA ASN A 674 15.65 -16.10 25.36
C ASN A 674 14.43 -16.76 24.70
N ILE A 675 13.52 -15.97 24.11
CA ILE A 675 12.35 -16.46 23.38
C ILE A 675 12.64 -16.37 21.88
N ARG A 676 12.80 -17.52 21.22
CA ARG A 676 12.99 -17.58 19.76
C ARG A 676 11.87 -16.81 19.06
N GLY A 677 12.25 -15.92 18.16
CA GLY A 677 11.33 -15.05 17.43
C GLY A 677 11.06 -13.69 18.08
N VAL A 678 11.49 -13.47 19.33
CA VAL A 678 11.48 -12.16 19.99
C VAL A 678 12.87 -11.55 19.96
N PHE A 679 12.95 -10.29 19.57
CA PHE A 679 14.16 -9.48 19.49
C PHE A 679 13.97 -8.18 20.27
N ALA A 680 15.06 -7.52 20.69
CA ALA A 680 15.00 -6.19 21.30
C ALA A 680 16.12 -5.28 20.76
N ALA A 681 15.83 -3.99 20.57
CA ALA A 681 16.79 -3.05 19.96
C ALA A 681 16.83 -1.67 20.63
N GLY A 682 17.93 -0.96 20.41
CA GLY A 682 18.19 0.37 20.96
C GLY A 682 18.09 0.43 22.47
N ASP A 683 17.52 1.51 22.99
CA ASP A 683 17.43 1.81 24.42
C ASP A 683 16.70 0.73 25.25
N ALA A 684 15.96 -0.19 24.61
CA ALA A 684 15.37 -1.36 25.27
C ALA A 684 16.36 -2.53 25.49
N ALA A 685 17.48 -2.58 24.77
CA ALA A 685 18.40 -3.74 24.71
C ALA A 685 19.87 -3.41 24.99
N THR A 686 20.18 -2.18 25.42
CA THR A 686 21.53 -1.80 25.87
C THR A 686 21.46 -0.74 26.97
N PRO A 687 22.43 -0.68 27.90
CA PRO A 687 22.61 0.49 28.76
C PRO A 687 23.24 1.70 28.04
N LEU A 688 23.83 1.52 26.85
CA LEU A 688 24.48 2.58 26.08
C LEU A 688 23.48 3.33 25.18
N LYS A 689 22.61 4.11 25.83
CA LYS A 689 21.46 4.81 25.24
C LYS A 689 21.85 5.98 24.32
N VAL A 690 22.17 5.73 23.05
CA VAL A 690 22.46 6.77 22.03
C VAL A 690 21.91 6.40 20.65
N VAL A 691 21.57 7.41 19.84
CA VAL A 691 20.89 7.24 18.53
C VAL A 691 21.65 6.32 17.58
N ALA A 692 22.98 6.47 17.46
CA ALA A 692 23.81 5.62 16.59
C ALA A 692 23.78 4.13 17.02
N ASN A 693 23.83 3.84 18.32
CA ASN A 693 23.70 2.47 18.84
C ASN A 693 22.29 1.90 18.60
N ALA A 694 21.26 2.74 18.72
CA ALA A 694 19.89 2.36 18.42
C ALA A 694 19.73 1.96 16.94
N MET A 695 20.27 2.74 16.01
CA MET A 695 20.29 2.39 14.58
C MET A 695 21.08 1.09 14.33
N GLY A 696 22.30 0.97 14.85
CA GLY A 696 23.14 -0.23 14.64
C GLY A 696 22.52 -1.52 15.16
N SER A 697 21.97 -1.49 16.38
CA SER A 697 21.23 -2.64 16.94
C SER A 697 19.95 -2.95 16.15
N GLY A 698 19.21 -1.94 15.70
CA GLY A 698 18.05 -2.14 14.83
C GLY A 698 18.39 -2.81 13.49
N SER A 699 19.49 -2.41 12.83
CA SER A 699 19.97 -3.10 11.62
C SER A 699 20.39 -4.55 11.90
N THR A 700 20.92 -4.84 13.10
CA THR A 700 21.31 -6.19 13.50
C THR A 700 20.08 -7.07 13.77
N VAL A 701 19.05 -6.52 14.43
CA VAL A 701 17.76 -7.20 14.62
C VAL A 701 17.10 -7.53 13.28
N ALA A 702 17.15 -6.65 12.28
CA ALA A 702 16.65 -6.98 10.94
C ALA A 702 17.34 -8.22 10.36
N ALA A 703 18.67 -8.32 10.47
CA ALA A 703 19.40 -9.51 10.03
C ALA A 703 19.02 -10.77 10.83
N GLY A 704 18.89 -10.66 12.16
CA GLY A 704 18.49 -11.77 13.04
C GLY A 704 17.07 -12.29 12.76
N ILE A 705 16.10 -11.39 12.56
CA ILE A 705 14.73 -11.71 12.14
C ILE A 705 14.76 -12.52 10.84
N VAL A 706 15.49 -12.02 9.85
CA VAL A 706 15.59 -12.64 8.52
C VAL A 706 16.25 -14.00 8.57
N GLN A 707 17.32 -14.16 9.36
CA GLN A 707 17.97 -15.44 9.55
C GLN A 707 17.01 -16.49 10.14
N GLN A 708 16.16 -16.11 11.11
CA GLN A 708 15.15 -17.02 11.64
C GLN A 708 14.02 -17.31 10.64
N LEU A 709 13.53 -16.30 9.90
CA LEU A 709 12.51 -16.50 8.86
C LEU A 709 12.98 -17.45 7.75
N VAL A 710 14.21 -17.28 7.25
CA VAL A 710 14.80 -18.15 6.22
C VAL A 710 15.01 -19.57 6.74
N ALA A 711 15.37 -19.75 8.01
CA ALA A 711 15.44 -21.07 8.63
C ALA A 711 14.06 -21.73 8.72
N ASP A 712 13.04 -21.01 9.22
CA ASP A 712 11.64 -21.48 9.29
C ASP A 712 11.13 -21.90 7.90
N ASP A 713 11.33 -21.06 6.88
CA ASP A 713 10.88 -21.31 5.51
C ASP A 713 11.60 -22.52 4.89
N MET A 714 12.89 -22.71 5.18
CA MET A 714 13.66 -23.86 4.69
C MET A 714 13.22 -25.18 5.34
N GLU A 715 12.87 -25.18 6.63
CA GLU A 715 12.32 -26.36 7.30
C GLU A 715 10.99 -26.82 6.66
N LEU A 716 10.12 -25.87 6.29
CA LEU A 716 8.88 -26.15 5.56
C LEU A 716 9.16 -26.75 4.17
N VAL A 717 10.12 -26.20 3.41
CA VAL A 717 10.53 -26.74 2.10
C VAL A 717 11.09 -28.16 2.22
N LEU A 718 11.97 -28.41 3.20
CA LEU A 718 12.56 -29.73 3.45
C LEU A 718 11.54 -30.76 3.97
N ALA A 719 10.51 -30.33 4.72
CA ALA A 719 9.41 -31.18 5.13
C ALA A 719 8.57 -31.62 3.92
N ALA A 720 8.20 -30.68 3.05
CA ALA A 720 7.42 -30.97 1.84
C ALA A 720 8.15 -31.92 0.87
N GLN A 721 9.48 -31.83 0.78
CA GLN A 721 10.30 -32.74 -0.05
C GLN A 721 10.40 -34.18 0.49
N LYS A 722 10.12 -34.42 1.78
CA LYS A 722 10.14 -35.78 2.38
C LYS A 722 8.80 -36.51 2.26
N THR A 723 7.75 -35.81 1.82
CA THR A 723 6.39 -36.34 1.62
C THR A 723 6.08 -36.68 0.17
N VAL A 724 7.11 -36.68 -0.71
CA VAL A 724 7.09 -37.11 -2.11
C VAL A 724 8.00 -38.33 -2.27
#